data_AF-A0A353R428-F1
#
_entry.id   AF-A0A353R428-F1
#
_cell.length_a   1.000
_cell.length_b   1.000
_cell.length_c   1.000
_cell.angle_alpha   90.00
_cell.angle_beta   90.00
_cell.angle_gamma   90.00
#
_symmetry.space_group_name_H-M   'P 1'
#
loop_
_entity.id
_entity.type
_entity.pdbx_description
1 polymer ?
#
loop_
_entity_poly.entity_id
_entity_poly.type
_entity_poly.pdbx_seq_one_letter_code
_entity_poly.pdbx_strand_id
1 'polypeptide(L)'
;QFAQVTNPPIDPLREQVVMSLKTCLGPERNVFEETPDHAHRLMLDSPVLTEGKYQNLLEPERAGFETEQLDLNYPIETPLQDALDDLCRRAAAAVESGKVFLVLDDRQVVRDRYPVHALLATGAVHHHLTRCGLRCSANLIVATATARDPHHFAVLLGYGATAIYPYLAYEVLHQMAQSGEIPPAIQPDLVQNYRKGINKGLYKIISKMGISTIASYRGAQLFEIVGLHDEVVSRCFTGTVSRIQGTRFAHLEAAIRQLAWRAWNPRKLMDHGGLLKYVHGGEYHAFNPDVIRALQQAVNTGDYAQYKAYAALVDERPTTALRDLLAPREDLKPIQIEQVEPVDAILPRFDSAGMSLGALSPEAHEGLAIAMNRLGGRSNSGEGGEDPARYGTEKMSKIKQVASGRFGVTPHYLVNAEVLQIKVAQGAKPGEGGQLPGDKVNPMIARLRYSKPGVALISPPPHHDIYSIEDLAQLIFDLKQVNPRALVSVKLVAEPGVGTIAAGVAKAYADLITISGYDGGTGASPLTSVKYAGSPWELGLSETHQTLRANNLRDKVRLQTDGGLKTGLDVVKAAILGAESFGFGTAPMVALGCIYLRVCHLNNCATGVATQNNVLRHKHFHGTPEKVMNFFRFIAQDTREWMARLGVSSLTELIGRTDLLQILPGSTEATASLDLTPLLSDFGLRSDKPQYCLEPHNEPFDKGELAETMVADMLPAIEAGGGGDFHYQTRNNHRSIGARISGEIARRYGNPGVEDNPIRVHLKGTVGQSFGVWNAGGLHLFLEGDANDYVGKGMAGG
;
A
#
# COMPACT_ATOMS: atom_id res chain seq x y z
N GLN A 1 5.77 5.75 5.69
CA GLN A 1 4.71 6.48 4.96
C GLN A 1 5.04 6.47 3.48
N PHE A 2 4.09 6.87 2.64
CA PHE A 2 4.22 6.98 1.19
C PHE A 2 3.31 8.09 0.70
N ALA A 3 3.53 8.59 -0.52
CA ALA A 3 2.66 9.58 -1.10
C ALA A 3 1.47 8.92 -1.78
N GLN A 4 0.29 9.50 -1.62
CA GLN A 4 -0.90 9.15 -2.38
C GLN A 4 -1.73 10.42 -2.64
N VAL A 5 -2.01 10.70 -3.91
CA VAL A 5 -2.80 11.86 -4.39
C VAL A 5 -2.15 13.23 -4.19
N THR A 6 -1.78 13.61 -2.96
CA THR A 6 -1.30 14.97 -2.63
C THR A 6 -0.03 15.37 -3.37
N ASN A 7 0.83 14.38 -3.63
CA ASN A 7 2.06 14.49 -4.39
C ASN A 7 2.39 13.10 -4.96
N PRO A 8 3.21 13.01 -6.03
CA PRO A 8 3.56 11.74 -6.63
C PRO A 8 4.80 11.10 -5.98
N PRO A 9 4.90 9.75 -5.94
CA PRO A 9 6.19 9.08 -5.81
C PRO A 9 7.06 9.27 -7.05
N ILE A 10 8.38 9.05 -6.92
CA ILE A 10 9.38 9.11 -8.01
C ILE A 10 9.72 7.69 -8.48
N ASP A 11 10.12 7.52 -9.76
CA ASP A 11 10.65 6.24 -10.25
C ASP A 11 12.14 6.07 -9.90
N PRO A 12 12.51 5.22 -8.91
CA PRO A 12 13.90 5.10 -8.47
C PRO A 12 14.80 4.32 -9.43
N LEU A 13 14.25 3.83 -10.54
CA LEU A 13 14.97 3.09 -11.58
C LEU A 13 15.16 3.96 -12.82
N ARG A 14 14.08 4.55 -13.32
CA ARG A 14 14.06 5.32 -14.58
C ARG A 14 14.48 6.77 -14.38
N GLU A 15 14.17 7.33 -13.22
CA GLU A 15 14.45 8.73 -12.86
C GLU A 15 15.57 8.80 -11.81
N GLN A 16 16.38 7.74 -11.67
CA GLN A 16 17.47 7.69 -10.67
C GLN A 16 18.44 8.88 -10.81
N VAL A 17 18.57 9.46 -12.00
CA VAL A 17 19.44 10.62 -12.27
C VAL A 17 19.09 11.84 -11.42
N VAL A 18 17.83 12.01 -11.00
CA VAL A 18 17.43 13.12 -10.12
C VAL A 18 17.59 12.79 -8.63
N MET A 19 17.97 11.55 -8.31
CA MET A 19 18.07 11.06 -6.94
C MET A 19 19.51 11.01 -6.43
N SER A 20 19.71 11.15 -5.12
CA SER A 20 21.05 11.10 -4.52
C SER A 20 21.08 10.51 -3.11
N LEU A 21 22.00 9.58 -2.88
CA LEU A 21 22.40 9.11 -1.55
C LEU A 21 23.68 9.79 -1.02
N LYS A 22 24.17 10.84 -1.71
CA LYS A 22 25.35 11.57 -1.24
C LYS A 22 25.10 12.13 0.17
N THR A 23 26.08 11.97 1.04
CA THR A 23 26.01 12.37 2.44
C THR A 23 27.19 13.27 2.76
N CYS A 24 26.88 14.41 3.36
CA CYS A 24 27.83 15.46 3.71
C CYS A 24 28.05 15.48 5.22
N LEU A 25 29.29 15.33 5.67
CA LEU A 25 29.71 15.28 7.07
C LEU A 25 30.52 16.53 7.44
N GLY A 26 30.43 16.93 8.70
CA GLY A 26 30.99 18.14 9.28
C GLY A 26 29.92 18.98 9.99
N PRO A 27 30.35 20.03 10.71
CA PRO A 27 29.44 20.99 11.34
C PRO A 27 28.74 21.84 10.26
N GLU A 28 27.43 22.02 10.41
CA GLU A 28 26.64 22.94 9.59
C GLU A 28 26.97 24.38 9.97
N ARG A 29 27.00 25.26 8.98
CA ARG A 29 27.34 26.68 9.12
C ARG A 29 26.10 27.55 8.94
N ASN A 30 26.23 28.83 9.25
CA ASN A 30 25.11 29.76 9.19
C ASN A 30 24.61 29.92 7.75
N VAL A 31 23.36 29.51 7.49
CA VAL A 31 22.72 29.58 6.17
C VAL A 31 22.57 31.00 5.61
N PHE A 32 22.75 32.03 6.43
CA PHE A 32 22.68 33.44 6.02
C PHE A 32 24.05 34.05 5.68
N GLU A 33 25.13 33.29 5.79
CA GLU A 33 26.49 33.75 5.48
C GLU A 33 27.10 32.93 4.34
N GLU A 34 27.74 33.59 3.38
CA GLU A 34 28.42 32.92 2.27
C GLU A 34 29.93 32.93 2.50
N THR A 35 30.47 31.85 3.08
CA THR A 35 31.90 31.74 3.41
C THR A 35 32.52 30.44 2.90
N PRO A 36 33.84 30.40 2.59
CA PRO A 36 34.53 29.17 2.19
C PRO A 36 34.43 28.02 3.20
N ASP A 37 34.23 28.33 4.48
CA ASP A 37 34.10 27.34 5.55
C ASP A 37 32.88 26.40 5.39
N HIS A 38 31.88 26.81 4.61
CA HIS A 38 30.74 25.96 4.25
C HIS A 38 31.16 24.73 3.43
N ALA A 39 32.25 24.84 2.66
CA ALA A 39 32.80 23.75 1.87
C ALA A 39 33.73 22.83 2.68
N HIS A 40 34.02 23.15 3.94
CA HIS A 40 34.87 22.34 4.82
C HIS A 40 34.11 21.12 5.34
N ARG A 41 33.87 20.16 4.44
CA ARG A 41 33.01 18.99 4.68
C ARG A 41 33.63 17.73 4.09
N LEU A 42 33.33 16.57 4.67
CA LEU A 42 33.65 15.27 4.07
C LEU A 42 32.43 14.76 3.29
N MET A 43 32.68 14.22 2.10
CA MET A 43 31.64 13.72 1.21
C MET A 43 31.68 12.19 1.12
N LEU A 44 30.52 11.57 1.29
CA LEU A 44 30.28 10.15 1.02
C LEU A 44 29.30 10.00 -0.14
N ASP A 45 29.50 9.01 -0.99
CA ASP A 45 28.54 8.69 -2.07
C ASP A 45 27.30 7.93 -1.58
N SER A 46 27.35 7.39 -0.36
CA SER A 46 26.26 6.64 0.27
C SER A 46 26.40 6.74 1.79
N PRO A 47 25.29 6.74 2.54
CA PRO A 47 25.32 6.67 3.99
C PRO A 47 25.73 5.28 4.52
N VAL A 48 25.86 4.26 3.66
CA VAL A 48 26.24 2.90 4.05
C VAL A 48 27.75 2.75 3.97
N LEU A 49 28.39 2.67 5.13
CA LEU A 49 29.85 2.63 5.27
C LEU A 49 30.40 1.24 4.97
N THR A 50 31.58 1.21 4.35
CA THR A 50 32.50 0.05 4.42
C THR A 50 33.32 0.14 5.68
N GLU A 51 33.96 -0.96 6.07
CA GLU A 51 34.89 -0.96 7.21
C GLU A 51 35.98 0.11 7.06
N GLY A 52 36.70 0.15 5.92
CA GLY A 52 37.76 1.15 5.73
C GLY A 52 37.26 2.60 5.83
N LYS A 53 36.06 2.90 5.32
CA LYS A 53 35.47 4.25 5.48
C LYS A 53 35.07 4.53 6.92
N TYR A 54 34.61 3.52 7.66
CA TYR A 54 34.30 3.64 9.08
C TYR A 54 35.57 3.90 9.91
N GLN A 55 36.65 3.15 9.68
CA GLN A 55 37.93 3.34 10.38
C GLN A 55 38.50 4.74 10.15
N ASN A 56 38.44 5.25 8.91
CA ASN A 56 38.88 6.62 8.60
C ASN A 56 38.07 7.71 9.34
N LEU A 57 36.83 7.42 9.76
CA LEU A 57 36.02 8.35 10.57
C LEU A 57 36.33 8.23 12.06
N LEU A 58 36.92 7.13 12.54
CA LEU A 58 37.35 6.99 13.93
C LEU A 58 38.64 7.76 14.21
N GLU A 59 39.53 7.82 13.21
CA GLU A 59 40.84 8.47 13.30
C GLU A 59 40.96 9.54 12.21
N PRO A 60 40.19 10.63 12.29
CA PRO A 60 40.23 11.69 11.29
C PRO A 60 41.59 12.40 11.32
N GLU A 61 42.29 12.45 10.19
CA GLU A 61 43.58 13.13 10.06
C GLU A 61 43.45 14.68 10.12
N ARG A 62 42.25 15.21 9.93
CA ARG A 62 41.98 16.64 9.78
C ARG A 62 41.33 17.22 11.03
N ALA A 63 41.91 18.31 11.54
CA ALA A 63 41.36 19.07 12.67
C ALA A 63 39.94 19.60 12.38
N GLY A 64 39.10 19.66 13.41
CA GLY A 64 37.69 20.07 13.28
C GLY A 64 36.75 18.94 12.86
N PHE A 65 37.20 17.69 12.89
CA PHE A 65 36.40 16.50 12.62
C PHE A 65 36.52 15.46 13.75
N GLU A 66 36.87 15.89 14.95
CA GLU A 66 37.19 15.03 16.09
C GLU A 66 36.04 14.09 16.43
N THR A 67 36.39 12.84 16.76
CA THR A 67 35.45 11.76 17.01
C THR A 67 35.33 11.44 18.49
N GLU A 68 34.12 11.09 18.92
CA GLU A 68 33.81 10.49 20.22
C GLU A 68 33.07 9.16 20.00
N GLN A 69 33.54 8.09 20.65
CA GLN A 69 32.86 6.80 20.62
C GLN A 69 31.97 6.64 21.85
N LEU A 70 30.68 6.48 21.62
CA LEU A 70 29.64 6.31 22.63
C LEU A 70 29.15 4.86 22.61
N ASP A 71 29.63 4.10 23.57
CA ASP A 71 29.21 2.71 23.79
C ASP A 71 27.73 2.62 24.17
N LEU A 72 26.98 1.80 23.42
CA LEU A 72 25.55 1.55 23.60
C LEU A 72 25.26 0.43 24.60
N ASN A 73 26.27 -0.28 25.08
CA ASN A 73 26.09 -1.30 26.10
C ASN A 73 25.92 -0.63 27.48
N TYR A 74 24.99 -1.07 28.30
CA TYR A 74 24.72 -0.50 29.63
C TYR A 74 24.63 -1.60 30.70
N PRO A 75 24.99 -1.34 31.96
CA PRO A 75 24.92 -2.35 33.03
C PRO A 75 23.52 -2.94 33.18
N ILE A 76 23.41 -4.25 33.42
CA ILE A 76 22.11 -4.95 33.53
C ILE A 76 21.19 -4.42 34.64
N GLU A 77 21.74 -3.75 35.65
CA GLU A 77 20.99 -3.19 36.78
C GLU A 77 20.43 -1.79 36.50
N THR A 78 20.83 -1.16 35.39
CA THR A 78 20.39 0.17 34.99
C THR A 78 19.13 0.06 34.11
N PRO A 79 18.02 0.73 34.44
CA PRO A 79 16.85 0.76 33.58
C PRO A 79 17.17 1.30 32.18
N LEU A 80 16.52 0.77 31.15
CA LEU A 80 16.78 1.16 29.75
C LEU A 80 16.61 2.68 29.52
N GLN A 81 15.62 3.29 30.16
CA GLN A 81 15.38 4.73 30.05
C GLN A 81 16.54 5.55 30.64
N ASP A 82 17.05 5.16 31.80
CA ASP A 82 18.17 5.86 32.46
C ASP A 82 19.46 5.73 31.64
N ALA A 83 19.69 4.57 31.02
CA ALA A 83 20.81 4.35 30.11
C ALA A 83 20.76 5.27 28.88
N LEU A 84 19.56 5.48 28.31
CA LEU A 84 19.35 6.43 27.22
C LEU A 84 19.58 7.89 27.67
N ASP A 85 19.18 8.22 28.89
CA ASP A 85 19.37 9.56 29.46
C ASP A 85 20.85 9.86 29.70
N ASP A 86 21.61 8.90 30.22
CA ASP A 86 23.06 8.99 30.33
C ASP A 86 23.74 9.17 28.98
N LEU A 87 23.38 8.34 28.00
CA LEU A 87 23.90 8.43 26.63
C LEU A 87 23.67 9.82 26.01
N CYS A 88 22.47 10.38 26.20
CA CYS A 88 22.13 11.72 25.73
C CYS A 88 23.02 12.80 26.36
N ARG A 89 23.25 12.75 27.68
CA ARG A 89 24.13 13.71 28.37
C ARG A 89 25.57 13.61 27.88
N ARG A 90 26.09 12.39 27.74
CA ARG A 90 27.45 12.14 27.22
C ARG A 90 27.61 12.64 25.79
N ALA A 91 26.60 12.43 24.94
CA ALA A 91 26.58 12.96 23.59
C ALA A 91 26.63 14.50 23.57
N ALA A 92 25.80 15.17 24.37
CA ALA A 92 25.81 16.64 24.46
C ALA A 92 27.18 17.18 24.94
N ALA A 93 27.73 16.61 26.01
CA ALA A 93 29.03 16.99 26.55
C ALA A 93 30.17 16.78 25.52
N ALA A 94 30.10 15.71 24.72
CA ALA A 94 31.06 15.47 23.66
C ALA A 94 31.02 16.59 22.60
N VAL A 95 29.83 16.98 22.13
CA VAL A 95 29.69 18.08 21.14
C VAL A 95 30.18 19.40 21.72
N GLU A 96 29.83 19.71 22.98
CA GLU A 96 30.31 20.92 23.67
C GLU A 96 31.84 20.93 23.81
N SER A 97 32.47 19.77 23.95
CA SER A 97 33.93 19.63 23.96
C SER A 97 34.59 19.70 22.57
N GLY A 98 33.80 19.97 21.51
CA GLY A 98 34.28 20.14 20.14
C GLY A 98 34.28 18.87 19.30
N LYS A 99 33.66 17.78 19.76
CA LYS A 99 33.56 16.54 18.98
C LYS A 99 32.47 16.67 17.91
N VAL A 100 32.86 16.43 16.66
CA VAL A 100 31.97 16.55 15.49
C VAL A 100 31.36 15.21 15.14
N PHE A 101 32.11 14.11 15.23
CA PHE A 101 31.58 12.77 14.95
C PHE A 101 31.24 12.05 16.25
N LEU A 102 29.95 11.77 16.45
CA LEU A 102 29.49 10.91 17.55
C LEU A 102 29.20 9.52 17.00
N VAL A 103 30.00 8.54 17.42
CA VAL A 103 29.87 7.15 16.99
C VAL A 103 29.07 6.38 18.03
N LEU A 104 27.83 6.05 17.71
CA LEU A 104 26.98 5.17 18.51
C LEU A 104 27.34 3.72 18.16
N ASP A 105 27.92 2.99 19.12
CA ASP A 105 28.54 1.68 18.87
C ASP A 105 27.96 0.59 19.79
N ASP A 106 27.35 -0.45 19.20
CA ASP A 106 26.83 -1.61 19.93
C ASP A 106 27.75 -2.85 19.92
N ARG A 107 29.00 -2.75 19.42
CA ARG A 107 29.91 -3.90 19.26
C ARG A 107 30.37 -4.56 20.56
N GLN A 108 30.41 -3.83 21.67
CA GLN A 108 30.99 -4.29 22.95
C GLN A 108 30.04 -5.19 23.78
N VAL A 109 29.45 -6.19 23.13
CA VAL A 109 28.48 -7.09 23.76
C VAL A 109 29.17 -8.02 24.76
N VAL A 110 28.82 -7.89 26.04
CA VAL A 110 29.33 -8.68 27.17
C VAL A 110 28.20 -9.19 28.06
N ARG A 111 28.47 -10.11 28.98
CA ARG A 111 27.43 -10.82 29.77
C ARG A 111 26.72 -9.95 30.81
N ASP A 112 27.43 -8.98 31.36
CA ASP A 112 27.00 -8.08 32.44
C ASP A 112 26.45 -6.75 31.93
N ARG A 113 26.24 -6.63 30.62
CA ARG A 113 25.66 -5.45 29.98
C ARG A 113 24.63 -5.83 28.92
N TYR A 114 23.66 -4.95 28.72
CA TYR A 114 22.68 -5.04 27.65
C TYR A 114 22.98 -4.00 26.58
N PRO A 115 22.87 -4.32 25.27
CA PRO A 115 22.97 -3.31 24.23
C PRO A 115 21.64 -2.55 24.11
N VAL A 116 21.69 -1.21 24.19
CA VAL A 116 20.55 -0.37 23.75
C VAL A 116 20.33 -0.62 22.26
N HIS A 117 19.08 -0.84 21.85
CA HIS A 117 18.75 -0.98 20.44
C HIS A 117 19.15 0.31 19.68
N ALA A 118 19.98 0.18 18.65
CA ALA A 118 20.62 1.32 17.96
C ALA A 118 19.63 2.39 17.49
N LEU A 119 18.42 2.00 17.07
CA LEU A 119 17.35 2.95 16.72
C LEU A 119 16.91 3.84 17.90
N LEU A 120 16.69 3.27 19.08
CA LEU A 120 16.28 4.03 20.28
C LEU A 120 17.37 5.03 20.66
N ALA A 121 18.63 4.57 20.68
CA ALA A 121 19.80 5.41 20.93
C ALA A 121 19.92 6.56 19.91
N THR A 122 19.83 6.24 18.61
CA THR A 122 19.94 7.22 17.52
C THR A 122 18.89 8.31 17.66
N GLY A 123 17.62 7.93 17.83
CA GLY A 123 16.52 8.87 17.96
C GLY A 123 16.61 9.71 19.24
N ALA A 124 16.88 9.09 20.39
CA ALA A 124 17.04 9.79 21.66
C ALA A 124 18.16 10.84 21.61
N VAL A 125 19.35 10.47 21.12
CA VAL A 125 20.48 11.39 20.96
C VAL A 125 20.16 12.47 19.94
N HIS A 126 19.57 12.13 18.78
CA HIS A 126 19.20 13.10 17.76
C HIS A 126 18.28 14.19 18.32
N HIS A 127 17.18 13.81 18.96
CA HIS A 127 16.23 14.77 19.52
C HIS A 127 16.80 15.54 20.72
N HIS A 128 17.63 14.90 21.54
CA HIS A 128 18.27 15.57 22.66
C HIS A 128 19.22 16.67 22.17
N LEU A 129 20.11 16.36 21.22
CA LEU A 129 21.00 17.36 20.62
C LEU A 129 20.23 18.48 19.92
N THR A 130 19.09 18.18 19.29
CA THR A 130 18.23 19.21 18.69
C THR A 130 17.66 20.14 19.75
N ARG A 131 17.14 19.61 20.87
CA ARG A 131 16.62 20.42 21.99
C ARG A 131 17.68 21.31 22.63
N CYS A 132 18.92 20.84 22.69
CA CYS A 132 20.05 21.60 23.22
C CYS A 132 20.69 22.56 22.20
N GLY A 133 20.21 22.61 20.95
CA GLY A 133 20.80 23.46 19.91
C GLY A 133 22.15 22.97 19.38
N LEU A 134 22.52 21.71 19.66
CA LEU A 134 23.83 21.13 19.34
C LEU A 134 23.82 20.25 18.07
N ARG A 135 22.64 19.89 17.55
CA ARG A 135 22.54 18.91 16.44
C ARG A 135 23.26 19.34 15.17
N CYS A 136 23.28 20.64 14.84
CA CYS A 136 23.95 21.17 13.65
C CYS A 136 25.49 21.08 13.76
N SER A 137 26.03 20.97 14.97
CA SER A 137 27.47 20.91 15.22
C SER A 137 28.05 19.49 15.16
N ALA A 138 27.21 18.47 14.98
CA ALA A 138 27.62 17.07 15.05
C ALA A 138 26.99 16.18 13.97
N ASN A 139 27.63 15.06 13.68
CA ASN A 139 27.09 13.97 12.88
C ASN A 139 27.00 12.70 13.70
N LEU A 140 25.90 11.96 13.54
CA LEU A 140 25.68 10.68 14.22
C LEU A 140 26.12 9.54 13.29
N ILE A 141 27.14 8.80 13.66
CA ILE A 141 27.60 7.59 12.95
C ILE A 141 27.15 6.39 13.76
N VAL A 142 26.47 5.42 13.14
CA VAL A 142 25.90 4.27 13.86
C VAL A 142 26.62 2.99 13.44
N ALA A 143 27.42 2.41 14.33
CA ALA A 143 28.01 1.09 14.17
C ALA A 143 27.09 0.08 14.87
N THR A 144 26.37 -0.74 14.10
CA THR A 144 25.30 -1.57 14.66
C THR A 144 25.19 -2.97 14.07
N ALA A 145 24.89 -3.94 14.95
CA ALA A 145 24.48 -5.30 14.59
C ALA A 145 23.02 -5.40 14.09
N THR A 146 22.18 -4.39 14.35
CA THR A 146 20.72 -4.49 14.13
C THR A 146 20.31 -4.21 12.67
N ALA A 147 21.10 -3.41 11.94
CA ALA A 147 20.80 -3.01 10.56
C ALA A 147 21.28 -4.06 9.55
N ARG A 148 20.34 -4.63 8.78
CA ARG A 148 20.64 -5.71 7.81
C ARG A 148 19.86 -5.63 6.51
N ASP A 149 18.70 -4.97 6.49
CA ASP A 149 17.89 -4.75 5.29
C ASP A 149 17.62 -3.25 5.10
N PRO A 150 17.19 -2.81 3.90
CA PRO A 150 17.02 -1.38 3.60
C PRO A 150 16.10 -0.61 4.54
N HIS A 151 15.10 -1.26 5.15
CA HIS A 151 14.19 -0.57 6.07
C HIS A 151 14.92 -0.14 7.33
N HIS A 152 15.77 -1.00 7.91
CA HIS A 152 16.53 -0.64 9.11
C HIS A 152 17.46 0.56 8.87
N PHE A 153 18.11 0.64 7.70
CA PHE A 153 18.90 1.81 7.34
C PHE A 153 18.02 3.05 7.17
N ALA A 154 16.91 2.93 6.45
CA ALA A 154 15.99 4.06 6.26
C ALA A 154 15.44 4.58 7.60
N VAL A 155 15.13 3.69 8.54
CA VAL A 155 14.66 4.06 9.87
C VAL A 155 15.75 4.80 10.64
N LEU A 156 16.96 4.27 10.74
CA LEU A 156 18.08 4.96 11.39
C LEU A 156 18.36 6.35 10.78
N LEU A 157 18.37 6.46 9.45
CA LEU A 157 18.58 7.73 8.74
C LEU A 157 17.42 8.70 9.00
N GLY A 158 16.18 8.23 8.94
CA GLY A 158 14.99 9.04 9.18
C GLY A 158 14.87 9.57 10.60
N TYR A 159 15.57 8.96 11.57
CA TYR A 159 15.68 9.41 12.96
C TYR A 159 17.04 10.04 13.29
N GLY A 160 17.81 10.45 12.28
CA GLY A 160 18.93 11.37 12.46
C GLY A 160 20.32 10.78 12.30
N ALA A 161 20.47 9.47 12.01
CA ALA A 161 21.76 8.91 11.62
C ALA A 161 22.31 9.63 10.38
N THR A 162 23.60 9.93 10.39
CA THR A 162 24.31 10.51 9.25
C THR A 162 24.84 9.42 8.33
N ALA A 163 25.54 8.44 8.91
CA ALA A 163 26.01 7.26 8.21
C ALA A 163 25.95 6.03 9.12
N ILE A 164 25.94 4.84 8.53
CA ILE A 164 25.70 3.56 9.22
C ILE A 164 26.75 2.54 8.78
N TYR A 165 27.40 1.93 9.76
CA TYR A 165 28.31 0.80 9.58
C TYR A 165 27.65 -0.50 10.09
N PRO A 166 27.13 -1.35 9.19
CA PRO A 166 26.38 -2.55 9.56
C PRO A 166 27.33 -3.75 9.79
N TYR A 167 28.20 -3.66 10.80
CA TYR A 167 29.32 -4.59 10.95
C TYR A 167 28.89 -6.06 10.97
N LEU A 168 27.84 -6.41 11.73
CA LEU A 168 27.43 -7.82 11.86
C LEU A 168 26.85 -8.37 10.56
N ALA A 169 26.22 -7.53 9.72
CA ALA A 169 25.76 -7.96 8.42
C ALA A 169 26.95 -8.35 7.52
N TYR A 170 28.05 -7.60 7.58
CA TYR A 170 29.28 -7.96 6.85
C TYR A 170 29.93 -9.22 7.39
N GLU A 171 30.03 -9.38 8.72
CA GLU A 171 30.58 -10.59 9.34
C GLU A 171 29.78 -11.85 8.96
N VAL A 172 28.44 -11.78 8.97
CA VAL A 172 27.59 -12.89 8.54
C VAL A 172 27.84 -13.25 7.08
N LEU A 173 27.98 -12.25 6.20
CA LEU A 173 28.29 -12.49 4.79
C LEU A 173 29.66 -13.16 4.62
N HIS A 174 30.68 -12.72 5.35
CA HIS A 174 32.00 -13.34 5.33
C HIS A 174 31.97 -14.78 5.87
N GLN A 175 31.21 -15.04 6.94
CA GLN A 175 31.02 -16.40 7.46
C GLN A 175 30.33 -17.31 6.43
N MET A 176 29.28 -16.83 5.75
CA MET A 176 28.59 -17.59 4.69
C MET A 176 29.49 -17.86 3.48
N ALA A 177 30.42 -16.95 3.18
CA ALA A 177 31.44 -17.19 2.16
C ALA A 177 32.44 -18.27 2.59
N GLN A 178 32.88 -18.25 3.86
CA GLN A 178 33.78 -19.25 4.42
C GLN A 178 33.13 -20.64 4.54
N SER A 179 31.83 -20.71 4.84
CA SER A 179 31.08 -21.98 4.93
C SER A 179 30.72 -22.58 3.55
N GLY A 180 30.92 -21.83 2.46
CA GLY A 180 30.60 -22.26 1.10
C GLY A 180 29.12 -22.09 0.72
N GLU A 181 28.30 -21.46 1.56
CA GLU A 181 26.91 -21.12 1.24
C GLU A 181 26.81 -20.07 0.12
N ILE A 182 27.82 -19.21 0.00
CA ILE A 182 27.95 -18.24 -1.09
C ILE A 182 28.95 -18.75 -2.13
N PRO A 183 28.55 -18.89 -3.42
CA PRO A 183 29.42 -19.37 -4.47
C PRO A 183 30.72 -18.54 -4.62
N PRO A 184 31.89 -19.18 -4.85
CA PRO A 184 33.18 -18.47 -5.00
C PRO A 184 33.18 -17.34 -6.03
N ALA A 185 32.37 -17.46 -7.08
CA ALA A 185 32.24 -16.44 -8.13
C ALA A 185 31.69 -15.08 -7.64
N ILE A 186 30.98 -15.03 -6.51
CA ILE A 186 30.36 -13.81 -5.96
C ILE A 186 31.20 -13.21 -4.83
N GLN A 187 32.05 -14.02 -4.18
CA GLN A 187 32.76 -13.64 -2.97
C GLN A 187 33.64 -12.38 -3.09
N PRO A 188 34.38 -12.13 -4.21
CA PRO A 188 35.22 -10.94 -4.34
C PRO A 188 34.45 -9.61 -4.21
N ASP A 189 33.20 -9.57 -4.64
CA ASP A 189 32.36 -8.37 -4.67
C ASP A 189 31.28 -8.35 -3.59
N LEU A 190 31.37 -9.23 -2.58
CA LEU A 190 30.27 -9.53 -1.66
C LEU A 190 29.73 -8.29 -0.93
N VAL A 191 30.63 -7.53 -0.26
CA VAL A 191 30.27 -6.30 0.46
C VAL A 191 29.77 -5.22 -0.51
N GLN A 192 30.36 -5.13 -1.71
CA GLN A 192 29.92 -4.16 -2.73
C GLN A 192 28.51 -4.46 -3.22
N ASN A 193 28.20 -5.73 -3.49
CA ASN A 193 26.89 -6.20 -3.92
C ASN A 193 25.83 -5.99 -2.83
N TYR A 194 26.16 -6.27 -1.57
CA TYR A 194 25.27 -5.97 -0.45
C TYR A 194 24.96 -4.47 -0.37
N ARG A 195 25.99 -3.60 -0.36
CA ARG A 195 25.82 -2.15 -0.30
C ARG A 195 25.02 -1.62 -1.49
N LYS A 196 25.24 -2.15 -2.69
CA LYS A 196 24.44 -1.83 -3.89
C LYS A 196 22.98 -2.21 -3.70
N GLY A 197 22.70 -3.38 -3.11
CA GLY A 197 21.35 -3.81 -2.75
C GLY A 197 20.68 -2.87 -1.74
N ILE A 198 21.38 -2.50 -0.67
CA ILE A 198 20.88 -1.54 0.33
C ILE A 198 20.62 -0.17 -0.31
N ASN A 199 21.55 0.35 -1.11
CA ASN A 199 21.38 1.63 -1.81
C ASN A 199 20.15 1.63 -2.73
N LYS A 200 19.94 0.57 -3.51
CA LYS A 200 18.72 0.42 -4.32
C LYS A 200 17.45 0.41 -3.46
N GLY A 201 17.51 -0.25 -2.30
CA GLY A 201 16.42 -0.23 -1.33
C GLY A 201 16.17 1.15 -0.72
N LEU A 202 17.22 1.92 -0.42
CA LEU A 202 17.11 3.29 0.08
C LEU A 202 16.48 4.22 -0.96
N TYR A 203 16.98 4.21 -2.21
CA TYR A 203 16.36 4.98 -3.30
C TYR A 203 14.87 4.65 -3.42
N LYS A 204 14.53 3.36 -3.37
CA LYS A 204 13.13 2.93 -3.41
C LYS A 204 12.31 3.42 -2.23
N ILE A 205 12.83 3.42 -1.00
CA ILE A 205 12.08 3.87 0.18
C ILE A 205 11.83 5.38 0.11
N ILE A 206 12.85 6.20 -0.19
CA ILE A 206 12.69 7.65 -0.23
C ILE A 206 11.80 8.09 -1.41
N SER A 207 11.85 7.36 -2.53
CA SER A 207 11.02 7.67 -3.69
C SER A 207 9.52 7.45 -3.43
N LYS A 208 9.14 6.62 -2.44
CA LYS A 208 7.72 6.40 -2.09
C LYS A 208 7.00 7.67 -1.68
N MET A 209 7.71 8.63 -1.09
CA MET A 209 7.18 9.94 -0.70
C MET A 209 7.51 11.04 -1.73
N GLY A 210 8.11 10.68 -2.86
CA GLY A 210 8.58 11.64 -3.85
C GLY A 210 9.85 12.40 -3.42
N ILE A 211 10.68 11.82 -2.55
CA ILE A 211 11.91 12.47 -2.07
C ILE A 211 13.09 12.03 -2.90
N SER A 212 13.83 13.00 -3.43
CA SER A 212 14.99 12.76 -4.29
C SER A 212 16.30 12.55 -3.53
N THR A 213 16.48 13.18 -2.37
CA THR A 213 17.79 13.18 -1.68
C THR A 213 17.73 12.59 -0.27
N ILE A 214 18.76 11.83 0.10
CA ILE A 214 18.88 11.31 1.47
C ILE A 214 19.11 12.42 2.51
N ALA A 215 19.64 13.57 2.08
CA ALA A 215 19.83 14.72 2.95
C ALA A 215 18.48 15.27 3.45
N SER A 216 17.49 15.41 2.55
CA SER A 216 16.13 15.83 2.92
C SER A 216 15.36 14.76 3.68
N TYR A 217 15.67 13.48 3.46
CA TYR A 217 15.02 12.38 4.15
C TYR A 217 15.53 12.20 5.60
N ARG A 218 16.78 12.57 5.87
CA ARG A 218 17.40 12.44 7.19
C ARG A 218 16.67 13.29 8.23
N GLY A 219 16.26 12.67 9.33
CA GLY A 219 15.49 13.37 10.38
C GLY A 219 14.05 13.71 10.00
N ALA A 220 13.55 13.31 8.82
CA ALA A 220 12.20 13.65 8.36
C ALA A 220 11.10 12.79 9.01
N GLN A 221 11.46 11.68 9.68
CA GLN A 221 10.53 10.80 10.41
C GLN A 221 9.30 10.34 9.61
N LEU A 222 9.49 9.96 8.34
CA LEU A 222 8.41 9.54 7.44
C LEU A 222 7.93 8.11 7.71
N PHE A 223 7.60 7.84 8.96
CA PHE A 223 7.17 6.56 9.51
C PHE A 223 5.85 6.73 10.26
N GLU A 224 5.18 5.62 10.49
CA GLU A 224 4.14 5.53 11.51
C GLU A 224 4.61 4.56 12.57
N ILE A 225 4.38 4.91 13.83
CA ILE A 225 4.57 4.00 14.96
C ILE A 225 3.23 3.33 15.26
N VAL A 226 3.22 2.00 15.23
CA VAL A 226 2.08 1.17 15.63
C VAL A 226 2.55 0.26 16.76
N GLY A 227 2.09 0.53 17.99
CA GLY A 227 2.41 -0.31 19.14
C GLY A 227 3.57 0.15 20.03
N LEU A 228 3.96 1.44 20.03
CA LEU A 228 4.83 2.01 21.07
C LEU A 228 4.09 3.05 21.90
N HIS A 229 4.30 2.99 23.21
CA HIS A 229 3.73 3.93 24.17
C HIS A 229 4.37 5.32 24.05
N ASP A 230 3.61 6.34 24.43
CA ASP A 230 4.01 7.75 24.33
C ASP A 230 5.30 8.08 25.10
N GLU A 231 5.60 7.34 26.17
CA GLU A 231 6.88 7.50 26.90
C GLU A 231 8.10 7.19 26.00
N VAL A 232 7.99 6.16 25.14
CA VAL A 232 9.07 5.79 24.21
C VAL A 232 9.10 6.76 23.04
N VAL A 233 7.92 7.09 22.50
CA VAL A 233 7.78 8.02 21.35
C VAL A 233 8.29 9.41 21.71
N SER A 234 7.84 9.98 22.85
CA SER A 234 8.26 11.31 23.28
C SER A 234 9.76 11.40 23.54
N ARG A 235 10.38 10.32 24.04
CA ARG A 235 11.81 10.29 24.33
C ARG A 235 12.67 10.07 23.08
N CYS A 236 12.32 9.11 22.25
CA CYS A 236 13.17 8.62 21.16
C CYS A 236 12.73 9.04 19.76
N PHE A 237 11.46 9.37 19.54
CA PHE A 237 10.87 9.53 18.19
C PHE A 237 9.91 10.74 18.14
N THR A 238 10.28 11.83 18.82
CA THR A 238 9.41 12.97 19.10
C THR A 238 8.75 13.50 17.81
N GLY A 239 7.43 13.62 17.81
CA GLY A 239 6.66 14.13 16.66
C GLY A 239 6.27 13.08 15.61
N THR A 240 6.67 11.82 15.79
CA THR A 240 6.17 10.73 14.94
C THR A 240 4.75 10.35 15.34
N VAL A 241 3.88 10.12 14.35
CA VAL A 241 2.51 9.68 14.62
C VAL A 241 2.50 8.30 15.28
N SER A 242 1.86 8.20 16.45
CA SER A 242 1.52 6.96 17.16
C SER A 242 0.09 7.07 17.66
N ARG A 243 -0.82 6.24 17.13
CA ARG A 243 -2.28 6.42 17.34
C ARG A 243 -2.87 5.55 18.46
N ILE A 244 -2.15 4.50 18.86
CA ILE A 244 -2.71 3.43 19.70
C ILE A 244 -1.82 3.05 20.89
N GLN A 245 -0.79 3.84 21.19
CA GLN A 245 0.16 3.56 22.26
C GLN A 245 0.75 2.13 22.14
N GLY A 246 1.10 1.46 23.24
CA GLY A 246 1.57 0.07 23.26
C GLY A 246 2.79 -0.16 24.15
N THR A 247 3.86 -0.68 23.56
CA THR A 247 5.06 -1.12 24.29
C THR A 247 5.79 0.03 25.00
N ARG A 248 6.10 -0.19 26.28
CA ARG A 248 6.82 0.70 27.21
C ARG A 248 8.31 0.37 27.29
N PHE A 249 9.13 1.23 27.91
CA PHE A 249 10.55 0.95 28.13
C PHE A 249 10.77 -0.35 28.93
N ALA A 250 9.95 -0.59 29.96
CA ALA A 250 10.01 -1.81 30.76
C ALA A 250 9.79 -3.08 29.91
N HIS A 251 8.87 -3.03 28.94
CA HIS A 251 8.62 -4.17 28.03
C HIS A 251 9.78 -4.39 27.07
N LEU A 252 10.38 -3.32 26.54
CA LEU A 252 11.57 -3.40 25.68
C LEU A 252 12.77 -3.99 26.43
N GLU A 253 12.98 -3.55 27.67
CA GLU A 253 14.02 -4.07 28.55
C GLU A 253 13.81 -5.56 28.87
N ALA A 254 12.57 -5.97 29.20
CA ALA A 254 12.24 -7.37 29.41
C ALA A 254 12.53 -8.23 28.16
N ALA A 255 12.22 -7.73 26.96
CA ALA A 255 12.54 -8.41 25.71
C ALA A 255 14.05 -8.53 25.47
N ILE A 256 14.83 -7.48 25.77
CA ILE A 256 16.30 -7.50 25.70
C ILE A 256 16.86 -8.54 26.67
N ARG A 257 16.37 -8.58 27.92
CA ARG A 257 16.77 -9.56 28.93
C ARG A 257 16.48 -10.99 28.49
N GLN A 258 15.30 -11.24 27.91
CA GLN A 258 14.94 -12.57 27.38
C GLN A 258 15.84 -12.97 26.21
N LEU A 259 16.14 -12.04 25.30
CA LEU A 259 17.04 -12.27 24.18
C LEU A 259 18.47 -12.57 24.65
N ALA A 260 18.99 -11.77 25.59
CA ALA A 260 20.31 -11.97 26.18
C ALA A 260 20.43 -13.33 26.88
N TRP A 261 19.41 -13.72 27.66
CA TRP A 261 19.36 -15.05 28.27
C TRP A 261 19.42 -16.17 27.23
N ARG A 262 18.69 -16.04 26.12
CA ARG A 262 18.73 -17.02 25.01
C ARG A 262 20.11 -17.06 24.36
N ALA A 263 20.69 -15.91 24.06
CA ALA A 263 21.98 -15.79 23.37
C ALA A 263 23.15 -16.37 24.18
N TRP A 264 23.14 -16.21 25.51
CA TRP A 264 24.18 -16.77 26.38
C TRP A 264 23.95 -18.22 26.80
N ASN A 265 22.80 -18.81 26.44
CA ASN A 265 22.49 -20.19 26.78
C ASN A 265 23.04 -21.14 25.70
N PRO A 266 24.11 -21.91 25.96
CA PRO A 266 24.72 -22.78 24.96
C PRO A 266 23.80 -23.94 24.50
N ARG A 267 22.70 -24.19 25.22
CA ARG A 267 21.70 -25.20 24.85
C ARG A 267 20.65 -24.66 23.85
N LYS A 268 20.64 -23.35 23.59
CA LYS A 268 19.72 -22.72 22.64
C LYS A 268 20.46 -22.49 21.33
N LEU A 269 19.94 -23.07 20.25
CA LEU A 269 20.43 -22.85 18.88
C LEU A 269 19.66 -21.69 18.24
N MET A 270 20.20 -21.16 17.14
CA MET A 270 19.48 -20.22 16.28
C MET A 270 18.25 -20.90 15.69
N ASP A 271 17.12 -20.20 15.73
CA ASP A 271 15.87 -20.66 15.13
C ASP A 271 15.90 -20.37 13.61
N HIS A 272 15.32 -21.28 12.82
CA HIS A 272 15.08 -21.05 11.39
C HIS A 272 14.15 -19.84 11.16
N GLY A 273 13.29 -19.53 12.14
CA GLY A 273 12.33 -18.45 12.09
C GLY A 273 11.15 -18.74 11.15
N GLY A 274 10.19 -17.82 11.10
CA GLY A 274 8.97 -17.96 10.29
C GLY A 274 8.42 -16.66 9.73
N LEU A 275 9.14 -15.53 9.83
CA LEU A 275 8.57 -14.22 9.52
C LEU A 275 8.11 -14.07 8.06
N LEU A 276 8.89 -14.60 7.11
CA LEU A 276 8.65 -14.41 5.67
C LEU A 276 7.76 -15.50 5.06
N LYS A 277 7.84 -16.72 5.59
CA LYS A 277 7.09 -17.90 5.14
C LYS A 277 6.76 -18.74 6.36
N TYR A 278 5.60 -19.38 6.32
CA TYR A 278 5.17 -20.29 7.37
C TYR A 278 6.21 -21.39 7.60
N VAL A 279 6.57 -21.57 8.87
CA VAL A 279 7.37 -22.67 9.38
C VAL A 279 6.63 -23.23 10.58
N HIS A 280 6.50 -24.55 10.65
CA HIS A 280 5.80 -25.20 11.75
C HIS A 280 6.47 -24.88 13.10
N GLY A 281 5.69 -24.43 14.07
CA GLY A 281 6.19 -24.00 15.39
C GLY A 281 6.86 -22.63 15.43
N GLY A 282 6.94 -21.91 14.29
CA GLY A 282 7.48 -20.55 14.20
C GLY A 282 6.41 -19.47 14.34
N GLU A 283 6.62 -18.34 13.65
CA GLU A 283 5.71 -17.19 13.61
C GLU A 283 4.30 -17.59 13.12
N TYR A 284 3.26 -17.04 13.77
CA TYR A 284 1.89 -17.31 13.37
C TYR A 284 1.58 -16.62 12.03
N HIS A 285 0.85 -17.32 11.16
CA HIS A 285 0.34 -16.76 9.92
C HIS A 285 -1.16 -16.92 9.83
N ALA A 286 -1.85 -15.80 9.54
CA ALA A 286 -3.29 -15.78 9.30
C ALA A 286 -3.73 -16.66 8.12
N PHE A 287 -2.81 -17.00 7.22
CA PHE A 287 -2.97 -18.08 6.25
C PHE A 287 -1.91 -19.14 6.52
N ASN A 288 -2.27 -20.12 7.34
CA ASN A 288 -1.48 -21.30 7.65
C ASN A 288 -2.15 -22.56 7.05
N PRO A 289 -1.46 -23.72 7.05
CA PRO A 289 -1.99 -24.93 6.42
C PRO A 289 -3.37 -25.37 6.92
N ASP A 290 -3.69 -25.16 8.20
CA ASP A 290 -4.96 -25.60 8.78
C ASP A 290 -6.12 -24.75 8.27
N VAL A 291 -5.94 -23.42 8.29
CA VAL A 291 -6.89 -22.44 7.73
C VAL A 291 -7.12 -22.70 6.24
N ILE A 292 -6.05 -22.98 5.47
CA ILE A 292 -6.13 -23.26 4.03
C ILE A 292 -6.93 -24.54 3.76
N ARG A 293 -6.61 -25.64 4.47
CA ARG A 293 -7.29 -26.93 4.28
C ARG A 293 -8.76 -26.84 4.67
N ALA A 294 -9.07 -26.22 5.80
CA ALA A 294 -10.45 -26.08 6.28
C ALA A 294 -11.31 -25.27 5.29
N LEU A 295 -10.78 -24.15 4.77
CA LEU A 295 -11.47 -23.35 3.77
C LEU A 295 -11.73 -24.15 2.48
N GLN A 296 -10.70 -24.82 1.96
CA GLN A 296 -10.82 -25.62 0.74
C GLN A 296 -11.82 -26.77 0.92
N GLN A 297 -11.82 -27.42 2.08
CA GLN A 297 -12.78 -28.47 2.39
C GLN A 297 -14.21 -27.93 2.34
N ALA A 298 -14.50 -26.82 3.03
CA ALA A 298 -15.82 -26.21 3.08
C ALA A 298 -16.34 -25.81 1.68
N VAL A 299 -15.51 -25.15 0.86
CA VAL A 299 -15.96 -24.69 -0.47
C VAL A 299 -16.10 -25.82 -1.48
N ASN A 300 -15.35 -26.92 -1.32
CA ASN A 300 -15.45 -28.10 -2.18
C ASN A 300 -16.73 -28.88 -1.91
N THR A 301 -17.14 -29.00 -0.64
CA THR A 301 -18.35 -29.74 -0.24
C THR A 301 -19.62 -28.91 -0.35
N GLY A 302 -19.51 -27.58 -0.24
CA GLY A 302 -20.69 -26.72 -0.10
C GLY A 302 -21.33 -26.81 1.29
N ASP A 303 -20.65 -27.42 2.26
CA ASP A 303 -21.14 -27.61 3.63
C ASP A 303 -20.82 -26.40 4.52
N TYR A 304 -21.86 -25.71 4.97
CA TYR A 304 -21.73 -24.54 5.84
C TYR A 304 -21.20 -24.89 7.23
N ALA A 305 -21.44 -26.09 7.76
CA ALA A 305 -20.90 -26.51 9.05
C ALA A 305 -19.36 -26.60 9.00
N GLN A 306 -18.80 -27.06 7.88
CA GLN A 306 -17.35 -27.05 7.65
C GLN A 306 -16.80 -25.63 7.51
N TYR A 307 -17.57 -24.71 6.93
CA TYR A 307 -17.22 -23.29 6.94
C TYR A 307 -17.18 -22.74 8.38
N LYS A 308 -18.12 -23.09 9.27
CA LYS A 308 -18.07 -22.64 10.67
C LYS A 308 -16.81 -23.15 11.39
N ALA A 309 -16.36 -24.37 11.10
CA ALA A 309 -15.08 -24.87 11.62
C ALA A 309 -13.88 -24.06 11.09
N TYR A 310 -13.90 -23.68 9.80
CA TYR A 310 -12.92 -22.74 9.24
C TYR A 310 -12.99 -21.36 9.93
N ALA A 311 -14.18 -20.81 10.11
CA ALA A 311 -14.39 -19.50 10.72
C ALA A 311 -13.88 -19.49 12.17
N ALA A 312 -14.13 -20.55 12.95
CA ALA A 312 -13.60 -20.69 14.30
C ALA A 312 -12.06 -20.65 14.33
N LEU A 313 -11.37 -21.35 13.41
CA LEU A 313 -9.90 -21.28 13.30
C LEU A 313 -9.38 -19.86 13.03
N VAL A 314 -10.18 -19.03 12.36
CA VAL A 314 -9.81 -17.66 12.00
C VAL A 314 -10.18 -16.68 13.11
N ASP A 315 -11.36 -16.81 13.72
CA ASP A 315 -11.92 -15.88 14.69
C ASP A 315 -11.40 -16.12 16.11
N GLU A 316 -11.00 -17.35 16.45
CA GLU A 316 -10.45 -17.75 17.77
C GLU A 316 -8.91 -17.80 17.78
N ARG A 317 -8.27 -17.24 16.75
CA ARG A 317 -6.80 -17.21 16.63
C ARG A 317 -6.13 -16.38 17.74
N PRO A 318 -4.82 -16.57 17.97
CA PRO A 318 -4.04 -15.63 18.77
C PRO A 318 -4.10 -14.22 18.17
N THR A 319 -4.07 -13.19 19.03
CA THR A 319 -4.11 -11.79 18.61
C THR A 319 -3.04 -11.50 17.54
N THR A 320 -3.51 -11.26 16.30
CA THR A 320 -2.64 -11.07 15.12
C THR A 320 -2.93 -9.74 14.42
N ALA A 321 -4.16 -9.24 14.48
CA ALA A 321 -4.58 -7.94 13.96
C ALA A 321 -5.30 -7.13 15.04
N LEU A 322 -5.43 -5.81 14.84
CA LEU A 322 -6.11 -4.92 15.81
C LEU A 322 -7.55 -5.34 16.05
N ARG A 323 -8.26 -5.78 15.00
CA ARG A 323 -9.63 -6.30 15.12
C ARG A 323 -9.77 -7.56 15.97
N ASP A 324 -8.68 -8.26 16.28
CA ASP A 324 -8.73 -9.43 17.18
C ASP A 324 -8.90 -8.99 18.65
N LEU A 325 -8.61 -7.72 18.96
CA LEU A 325 -8.85 -7.10 20.27
C LEU A 325 -10.19 -6.36 20.34
N LEU A 326 -11.03 -6.48 19.31
CA LEU A 326 -12.37 -5.91 19.27
C LEU A 326 -13.39 -7.06 19.20
N ALA A 327 -14.32 -7.11 20.15
CA ALA A 327 -15.38 -8.12 20.19
C ALA A 327 -16.76 -7.47 20.00
N PRO A 328 -17.69 -8.12 19.30
CA PRO A 328 -19.12 -7.80 19.39
C PRO A 328 -19.57 -7.85 20.84
N ARG A 329 -20.43 -6.91 21.24
CA ARG A 329 -21.07 -6.93 22.56
C ARG A 329 -22.06 -8.08 22.69
N GLU A 330 -22.10 -8.68 23.87
CA GLU A 330 -22.97 -9.84 24.17
C GLU A 330 -24.21 -9.47 24.99
N ASP A 331 -24.28 -8.24 25.53
CA ASP A 331 -25.39 -7.75 26.35
C ASP A 331 -26.55 -7.16 25.54
N LEU A 332 -26.52 -7.33 24.22
CA LEU A 332 -27.53 -6.86 23.29
C LEU A 332 -28.67 -7.88 23.14
N LYS A 333 -29.87 -7.41 22.78
CA LYS A 333 -31.02 -8.28 22.55
C LYS A 333 -30.95 -8.85 21.12
N PRO A 334 -30.75 -10.16 20.93
CA PRO A 334 -30.70 -10.75 19.61
C PRO A 334 -32.07 -10.75 18.93
N ILE A 335 -32.07 -10.79 17.60
CA ILE A 335 -33.26 -10.98 16.77
C ILE A 335 -33.22 -12.35 16.08
N GLN A 336 -34.37 -12.80 15.58
CA GLN A 336 -34.44 -14.02 14.77
C GLN A 336 -33.76 -13.79 13.42
N ILE A 337 -33.05 -14.78 12.90
CA ILE A 337 -32.29 -14.64 11.65
C ILE A 337 -33.18 -14.37 10.44
N GLU A 338 -34.44 -14.77 10.49
CA GLU A 338 -35.46 -14.48 9.47
C GLU A 338 -35.80 -12.98 9.38
N GLN A 339 -35.52 -12.20 10.43
CA GLN A 339 -35.67 -10.74 10.43
C GLN A 339 -34.46 -10.04 9.80
N VAL A 340 -33.33 -10.74 9.65
CA VAL A 340 -32.14 -10.20 9.01
C VAL A 340 -32.27 -10.31 7.49
N GLU A 341 -31.89 -9.25 6.78
CA GLU A 341 -31.90 -9.20 5.31
C GLU A 341 -31.28 -10.47 4.68
N PRO A 342 -31.82 -10.96 3.56
CA PRO A 342 -31.38 -12.23 2.98
C PRO A 342 -29.95 -12.15 2.44
N VAL A 343 -29.33 -13.32 2.23
CA VAL A 343 -27.97 -13.45 1.67
C VAL A 343 -27.82 -12.65 0.36
N ASP A 344 -28.83 -12.69 -0.50
CA ASP A 344 -28.81 -12.00 -1.81
C ASP A 344 -28.80 -10.48 -1.70
N ALA A 345 -29.21 -9.90 -0.55
CA ALA A 345 -29.09 -8.47 -0.29
C ALA A 345 -27.68 -8.05 0.17
N ILE A 346 -26.93 -8.98 0.77
CA ILE A 346 -25.56 -8.75 1.28
C ILE A 346 -24.53 -8.97 0.17
N LEU A 347 -24.68 -10.00 -0.65
CA LEU A 347 -23.72 -10.38 -1.71
C LEU A 347 -23.30 -9.22 -2.66
N PRO A 348 -24.18 -8.28 -3.07
CA PRO A 348 -23.80 -7.14 -3.91
C PRO A 348 -22.79 -6.18 -3.27
N ARG A 349 -22.57 -6.28 -1.95
CA ARG A 349 -21.56 -5.51 -1.21
C ARG A 349 -20.20 -6.18 -1.17
N PHE A 350 -20.08 -7.39 -1.69
CA PHE A 350 -18.82 -8.12 -1.77
C PHE A 350 -18.24 -8.01 -3.17
N ASP A 351 -16.96 -7.63 -3.23
CA ASP A 351 -16.19 -7.58 -4.45
C ASP A 351 -14.99 -8.53 -4.37
N SER A 352 -14.64 -9.18 -5.47
CA SER A 352 -13.30 -9.76 -5.58
C SER A 352 -12.29 -8.65 -5.92
N ALA A 353 -11.20 -8.59 -5.16
CA ALA A 353 -10.21 -7.52 -5.27
C ALA A 353 -9.49 -7.55 -6.63
N GLY A 354 -9.01 -6.37 -7.08
CA GLY A 354 -8.31 -6.24 -8.36
C GLY A 354 -7.00 -7.03 -8.39
N MET A 355 -7.00 -8.14 -9.12
CA MET A 355 -5.84 -9.00 -9.33
C MET A 355 -5.64 -9.18 -10.83
N SER A 356 -4.48 -8.80 -11.35
CA SER A 356 -4.31 -8.67 -12.80
C SER A 356 -4.29 -10.02 -13.52
N LEU A 357 -4.92 -10.04 -14.69
CA LEU A 357 -4.63 -11.04 -15.71
C LEU A 357 -3.15 -10.91 -16.09
N GLY A 358 -2.39 -11.99 -15.89
CA GLY A 358 -0.92 -12.00 -15.93
C GLY A 358 -0.35 -12.41 -14.58
N ALA A 359 -0.74 -11.75 -13.49
CA ALA A 359 -0.44 -12.24 -12.15
C ALA A 359 -1.17 -13.55 -11.88
N LEU A 360 -2.48 -13.58 -12.18
CA LEU A 360 -3.32 -14.77 -12.20
C LEU A 360 -3.37 -15.39 -13.59
N SER A 361 -3.59 -16.70 -13.63
CA SER A 361 -3.95 -17.41 -14.86
C SER A 361 -5.30 -16.91 -15.40
N PRO A 362 -5.54 -17.00 -16.72
CA PRO A 362 -6.85 -16.72 -17.31
C PRO A 362 -7.98 -17.48 -16.64
N GLU A 363 -7.75 -18.75 -16.31
CA GLU A 363 -8.75 -19.63 -15.71
C GLU A 363 -9.16 -19.16 -14.30
N ALA A 364 -8.19 -18.77 -13.47
CA ALA A 364 -8.48 -18.22 -12.14
C ALA A 364 -9.18 -16.85 -12.22
N HIS A 365 -8.76 -16.00 -13.16
CA HIS A 365 -9.33 -14.65 -13.33
C HIS A 365 -10.77 -14.71 -13.83
N GLU A 366 -11.06 -15.54 -14.83
CA GLU A 366 -12.41 -15.78 -15.33
C GLU A 366 -13.29 -16.47 -14.29
N GLY A 367 -12.74 -17.44 -13.54
CA GLY A 367 -13.46 -18.13 -12.48
C GLY A 367 -14.01 -17.20 -11.41
N LEU A 368 -13.24 -16.18 -11.01
CA LEU A 368 -13.73 -15.12 -10.13
C LEU A 368 -14.84 -14.30 -10.77
N ALA A 369 -14.66 -13.88 -12.03
CA ALA A 369 -15.63 -13.03 -12.69
C ALA A 369 -16.99 -13.71 -12.85
N ILE A 370 -16.98 -14.97 -13.29
CA ILE A 370 -18.18 -15.80 -13.41
C ILE A 370 -18.88 -15.91 -12.05
N ALA A 371 -18.14 -16.26 -10.99
CA ALA A 371 -18.71 -16.42 -9.66
C ALA A 371 -19.39 -15.13 -9.15
N MET A 372 -18.70 -13.99 -9.24
CA MET A 372 -19.23 -12.72 -8.77
C MET A 372 -20.44 -12.26 -9.59
N ASN A 373 -20.40 -12.42 -10.92
CA ASN A 373 -21.51 -12.03 -11.79
C ASN A 373 -22.76 -12.86 -11.51
N ARG A 374 -22.63 -14.17 -11.29
CA ARG A 374 -23.75 -15.05 -10.92
C ARG A 374 -24.34 -14.74 -9.54
N LEU A 375 -23.54 -14.20 -8.62
CA LEU A 375 -23.98 -13.79 -7.28
C LEU A 375 -24.50 -12.34 -7.20
N GLY A 376 -24.45 -11.58 -8.30
CA GLY A 376 -24.85 -10.16 -8.31
C GLY A 376 -23.82 -9.20 -7.69
N GLY A 377 -22.68 -9.71 -7.20
CA GLY A 377 -21.53 -8.89 -6.78
C GLY A 377 -20.66 -8.45 -7.96
N ARG A 378 -19.44 -7.96 -7.68
CA ARG A 378 -18.52 -7.53 -8.73
C ARG A 378 -17.15 -8.20 -8.63
N SER A 379 -16.54 -8.42 -9.78
CA SER A 379 -15.11 -8.73 -9.87
C SER A 379 -14.35 -7.58 -10.48
N ASN A 380 -13.06 -7.49 -10.13
CA ASN A 380 -12.18 -6.42 -10.57
C ASN A 380 -11.07 -6.96 -11.48
N SER A 381 -10.92 -6.33 -12.66
CA SER A 381 -9.96 -6.76 -13.68
C SER A 381 -8.50 -6.73 -13.21
N GLY A 382 -8.20 -5.92 -12.21
CA GLY A 382 -6.83 -5.55 -11.85
C GLY A 382 -6.13 -4.74 -12.95
N GLU A 383 -4.84 -4.49 -12.76
CA GLU A 383 -3.99 -3.62 -13.60
C GLU A 383 -3.54 -4.23 -14.94
N GLY A 384 -4.16 -5.32 -15.38
CA GLY A 384 -3.64 -6.16 -16.48
C GLY A 384 -4.29 -5.96 -17.85
N GLY A 385 -5.28 -5.08 -17.96
CA GLY A 385 -6.25 -5.10 -19.05
C GLY A 385 -7.23 -6.26 -18.94
N GLU A 386 -8.14 -6.37 -19.90
CA GLU A 386 -9.07 -7.49 -20.01
C GLU A 386 -9.33 -7.81 -21.48
N ASP A 387 -9.46 -9.09 -21.81
CA ASP A 387 -9.73 -9.52 -23.19
C ASP A 387 -11.13 -9.05 -23.64
N PRO A 388 -11.24 -8.30 -24.75
CA PRO A 388 -12.53 -7.88 -25.29
C PRO A 388 -13.51 -9.02 -25.58
N ALA A 389 -13.02 -10.25 -25.82
CA ALA A 389 -13.87 -11.42 -25.99
C ALA A 389 -14.73 -11.76 -24.76
N ARG A 390 -14.43 -11.16 -23.59
CA ARG A 390 -15.22 -11.32 -22.36
C ARG A 390 -16.39 -10.35 -22.28
N TYR A 391 -16.37 -9.24 -23.02
CA TYR A 391 -17.39 -8.20 -22.89
C TYR A 391 -18.76 -8.73 -23.32
N GLY A 392 -19.80 -8.37 -22.56
CA GLY A 392 -21.15 -8.90 -22.74
C GLY A 392 -21.34 -10.37 -22.31
N THR A 393 -20.32 -11.02 -21.76
CA THR A 393 -20.41 -12.41 -21.23
C THR A 393 -20.35 -12.43 -19.70
N GLU A 394 -20.72 -13.55 -19.08
CA GLU A 394 -20.56 -13.75 -17.63
C GLU A 394 -19.10 -13.74 -17.15
N LYS A 395 -18.12 -13.74 -18.06
CA LYS A 395 -16.70 -13.65 -17.73
C LYS A 395 -16.23 -12.21 -17.55
N MET A 396 -17.03 -11.20 -17.88
CA MET A 396 -16.61 -9.79 -17.81
C MET A 396 -16.41 -9.35 -16.36
N SER A 397 -15.31 -8.66 -16.04
CA SER A 397 -15.21 -7.99 -14.72
C SER A 397 -16.01 -6.69 -14.69
N LYS A 398 -16.88 -6.51 -13.71
CA LYS A 398 -17.70 -5.29 -13.59
C LYS A 398 -16.91 -4.08 -13.09
N ILE A 399 -15.81 -4.32 -12.37
CA ILE A 399 -14.86 -3.28 -11.98
C ILE A 399 -13.66 -3.34 -12.91
N LYS A 400 -13.29 -2.19 -13.46
CA LYS A 400 -12.19 -2.01 -14.42
C LYS A 400 -11.19 -1.04 -13.81
N GLN A 401 -9.95 -1.49 -13.63
CA GLN A 401 -8.92 -0.72 -12.93
C GLN A 401 -8.09 0.14 -13.89
N VAL A 402 -7.92 1.41 -13.53
CA VAL A 402 -7.02 2.37 -14.19
C VAL A 402 -5.83 2.58 -13.25
N ALA A 403 -4.67 2.01 -13.63
CA ALA A 403 -3.42 2.06 -12.85
C ALA A 403 -2.30 2.77 -13.63
N SER A 404 -1.20 3.12 -12.97
CA SER A 404 -0.10 3.94 -13.52
C SER A 404 0.42 3.49 -14.90
N GLY A 405 0.54 2.20 -15.15
CA GLY A 405 1.01 1.67 -16.43
C GLY A 405 0.00 1.74 -17.59
N ARG A 406 -1.28 2.07 -17.31
CA ARG A 406 -2.39 2.13 -18.27
C ARG A 406 -2.52 0.90 -19.18
N PHE A 407 -2.05 -0.27 -18.73
CA PHE A 407 -2.09 -1.49 -19.51
C PHE A 407 -3.52 -1.88 -19.87
N GLY A 408 -3.79 -1.99 -21.16
CA GLY A 408 -5.10 -2.40 -21.69
C GLY A 408 -6.24 -1.41 -21.43
N VAL A 409 -5.93 -0.17 -21.01
CA VAL A 409 -6.95 0.87 -20.79
C VAL A 409 -7.26 1.53 -22.13
N THR A 410 -8.41 1.18 -22.70
CA THR A 410 -8.94 1.74 -23.96
C THR A 410 -10.37 2.26 -23.72
N PRO A 411 -10.94 3.12 -24.59
CA PRO A 411 -12.34 3.52 -24.48
C PRO A 411 -13.30 2.32 -24.44
N HIS A 412 -13.08 1.27 -25.25
CA HIS A 412 -13.91 0.06 -25.20
C HIS A 412 -13.80 -0.70 -23.87
N TYR A 413 -12.62 -0.75 -23.27
CA TYR A 413 -12.43 -1.30 -21.92
C TYR A 413 -13.17 -0.49 -20.85
N LEU A 414 -13.14 0.84 -20.95
CA LEU A 414 -13.73 1.77 -19.99
C LEU A 414 -15.25 1.78 -20.03
N VAL A 415 -15.88 1.70 -21.22
CA VAL A 415 -17.34 1.69 -21.37
C VAL A 415 -18.00 0.37 -20.92
N ASN A 416 -17.22 -0.70 -20.76
CA ASN A 416 -17.68 -2.01 -20.28
C ASN A 416 -17.51 -2.17 -18.75
N ALA A 417 -17.44 -1.06 -18.02
CA ALA A 417 -17.34 -1.03 -16.55
C ALA A 417 -18.67 -0.59 -15.91
N GLU A 418 -19.03 -1.20 -14.77
CA GLU A 418 -19.96 -0.60 -13.80
C GLU A 418 -19.20 0.32 -12.83
N VAL A 419 -17.94 -0.01 -12.52
CA VAL A 419 -17.06 0.80 -11.67
C VAL A 419 -15.68 0.94 -12.31
N LEU A 420 -15.20 2.17 -12.44
CA LEU A 420 -13.85 2.49 -12.85
C LEU A 420 -13.01 2.78 -11.61
N GLN A 421 -12.04 1.92 -11.29
CA GLN A 421 -11.21 2.08 -10.11
C GLN A 421 -9.85 2.69 -10.45
N ILE A 422 -9.61 3.92 -10.03
CA ILE A 422 -8.28 4.55 -10.04
C ILE A 422 -7.45 3.91 -8.92
N LYS A 423 -6.40 3.18 -9.31
CA LYS A 423 -5.50 2.51 -8.37
C LYS A 423 -4.31 3.40 -8.04
N VAL A 424 -4.46 4.25 -7.03
CA VAL A 424 -3.35 5.07 -6.53
C VAL A 424 -2.30 4.20 -5.83
N ALA A 425 -2.75 3.26 -4.99
CA ALA A 425 -1.83 2.35 -4.27
C ALA A 425 -2.45 0.97 -3.98
N GLN A 426 -1.64 0.06 -3.44
CA GLN A 426 -2.08 -1.23 -2.89
C GLN A 426 -1.30 -1.56 -1.61
N GLY A 427 -1.94 -2.23 -0.64
CA GLY A 427 -1.36 -2.47 0.69
C GLY A 427 -0.01 -3.21 0.70
N ALA A 428 0.21 -4.14 -0.23
CA ALA A 428 1.44 -4.92 -0.28
C ALA A 428 2.69 -4.15 -0.78
N LYS A 429 2.49 -2.97 -1.38
CA LYS A 429 3.55 -2.11 -1.95
C LYS A 429 3.04 -0.70 -2.25
N PRO A 430 2.62 0.05 -1.23
CA PRO A 430 2.25 1.44 -1.44
C PRO A 430 3.50 2.29 -1.78
N GLY A 431 3.28 3.37 -2.52
CA GLY A 431 4.34 4.22 -3.09
C GLY A 431 5.14 3.57 -4.23
N GLU A 432 4.66 2.46 -4.81
CA GLU A 432 5.31 1.72 -5.89
C GLU A 432 4.33 1.22 -6.96
N GLY A 433 4.85 0.92 -8.15
CA GLY A 433 4.08 0.42 -9.28
C GLY A 433 3.80 -1.10 -9.26
N GLY A 434 2.88 -1.50 -10.13
CA GLY A 434 2.65 -2.89 -10.53
C GLY A 434 3.92 -3.59 -11.00
N GLN A 435 4.00 -4.91 -10.80
CA GLN A 435 5.16 -5.71 -11.22
C GLN A 435 4.68 -7.03 -11.80
N LEU A 436 5.09 -7.32 -13.03
CA LEU A 436 4.91 -8.60 -13.69
C LEU A 436 6.25 -9.08 -14.25
N PRO A 437 6.81 -10.18 -13.70
CA PRO A 437 8.01 -10.83 -14.23
C PRO A 437 7.87 -11.18 -15.72
N GLY A 438 8.96 -11.03 -16.48
CA GLY A 438 8.95 -11.18 -17.94
C GLY A 438 8.60 -12.58 -18.43
N ASP A 439 8.93 -13.61 -17.66
CA ASP A 439 8.55 -15.00 -17.90
C ASP A 439 7.03 -15.24 -17.80
N LYS A 440 6.28 -14.32 -17.18
CA LYS A 440 4.81 -14.29 -17.17
C LYS A 440 4.23 -13.44 -18.31
N VAL A 441 5.05 -12.77 -19.10
CA VAL A 441 4.59 -11.96 -20.24
C VAL A 441 4.62 -12.80 -21.51
N ASN A 442 3.68 -13.74 -21.59
CA ASN A 442 3.48 -14.56 -22.80
C ASN A 442 2.80 -13.72 -23.93
N PRO A 443 2.66 -14.25 -25.16
CA PRO A 443 2.06 -13.50 -26.26
C PRO A 443 0.65 -12.96 -26.01
N MET A 444 -0.18 -13.68 -25.26
CA MET A 444 -1.54 -13.23 -24.90
C MET A 444 -1.47 -12.02 -23.95
N ILE A 445 -0.66 -12.10 -22.89
CA ILE A 445 -0.46 -10.98 -21.95
C ILE A 445 0.14 -9.77 -22.67
N ALA A 446 1.14 -10.01 -23.53
CA ALA A 446 1.79 -8.96 -24.30
C ALA A 446 0.78 -8.20 -25.18
N ARG A 447 -0.08 -8.93 -25.91
CA ARG A 447 -1.16 -8.36 -26.72
C ARG A 447 -2.12 -7.52 -25.91
N LEU A 448 -2.65 -8.05 -24.80
CA LEU A 448 -3.63 -7.33 -23.96
C LEU A 448 -3.08 -6.05 -23.35
N ARG A 449 -1.76 -6.00 -23.13
CA ARG A 449 -1.07 -4.88 -22.51
C ARG A 449 -0.36 -3.97 -23.50
N TYR A 450 -0.49 -4.20 -24.81
CA TYR A 450 0.26 -3.48 -25.85
C TYR A 450 1.77 -3.42 -25.56
N SER A 451 2.33 -4.57 -25.17
CA SER A 451 3.73 -4.71 -24.74
C SER A 451 4.46 -5.82 -25.52
N LYS A 452 5.75 -6.03 -25.21
CA LYS A 452 6.57 -7.05 -25.88
C LYS A 452 6.61 -8.36 -25.08
N PRO A 453 6.41 -9.53 -25.70
CA PRO A 453 6.57 -10.82 -25.03
C PRO A 453 7.94 -10.98 -24.37
N GLY A 454 7.97 -11.61 -23.19
CA GLY A 454 9.19 -11.88 -22.42
C GLY A 454 9.78 -10.69 -21.66
N VAL A 455 9.28 -9.46 -21.88
CA VAL A 455 9.79 -8.26 -21.22
C VAL A 455 9.07 -8.04 -19.89
N ALA A 456 9.83 -7.87 -18.81
CA ALA A 456 9.26 -7.57 -17.50
C ALA A 456 8.54 -6.22 -17.49
N LEU A 457 7.34 -6.18 -16.91
CA LEU A 457 6.53 -4.97 -16.81
C LEU A 457 6.57 -4.46 -15.36
N ILE A 458 7.36 -3.42 -15.14
CA ILE A 458 7.39 -2.66 -13.89
C ILE A 458 6.67 -1.34 -14.17
N SER A 459 5.46 -1.15 -13.65
CA SER A 459 4.75 0.11 -13.86
C SER A 459 5.48 1.26 -13.17
N PRO A 460 5.37 2.50 -13.67
CA PRO A 460 5.79 3.68 -12.91
C PRO A 460 5.14 3.69 -11.51
N PRO A 461 5.84 4.14 -10.46
CA PRO A 461 5.21 4.37 -9.16
C PRO A 461 4.05 5.37 -9.22
N PRO A 462 4.19 6.56 -9.82
CA PRO A 462 3.08 7.51 -9.91
C PRO A 462 2.19 7.22 -11.11
N HIS A 463 0.97 7.74 -11.04
CA HIS A 463 0.23 8.09 -12.23
C HIS A 463 0.83 9.39 -12.79
N HIS A 464 1.35 9.39 -14.02
CA HIS A 464 1.96 10.58 -14.63
C HIS A 464 0.94 11.69 -14.99
N ASP A 465 -0.34 11.41 -14.76
CA ASP A 465 -1.47 12.33 -14.87
C ASP A 465 -2.16 12.57 -13.52
N ILE A 466 -1.47 12.30 -12.40
CA ILE A 466 -1.89 12.61 -11.03
C ILE A 466 -0.68 13.04 -10.20
N TYR A 467 -0.36 14.33 -10.23
CA TYR A 467 0.70 14.93 -9.40
C TYR A 467 0.17 15.75 -8.23
N SER A 468 -1.16 15.89 -8.16
CA SER A 468 -1.87 16.70 -7.18
C SER A 468 -3.32 16.21 -7.05
N ILE A 469 -4.08 16.82 -6.13
CA ILE A 469 -5.50 16.51 -5.96
C ILE A 469 -6.35 17.00 -7.14
N GLU A 470 -5.98 18.11 -7.75
CA GLU A 470 -6.64 18.67 -8.93
C GLU A 470 -6.42 17.81 -10.17
N ASP A 471 -5.25 17.17 -10.31
CA ASP A 471 -5.01 16.18 -11.37
C ASP A 471 -5.85 14.91 -11.16
N LEU A 472 -6.01 14.46 -9.92
CA LEU A 472 -6.93 13.36 -9.61
C LEU A 472 -8.37 13.74 -10.00
N ALA A 473 -8.81 14.94 -9.66
CA ALA A 473 -10.12 15.44 -10.06
C ALA A 473 -10.28 15.47 -11.59
N GLN A 474 -9.22 15.85 -12.32
CA GLN A 474 -9.22 15.81 -13.78
C GLN A 474 -9.34 14.38 -14.32
N LEU A 475 -8.62 13.39 -13.76
CA LEU A 475 -8.79 12.00 -14.18
C LEU A 475 -10.18 11.45 -13.84
N ILE A 476 -10.74 11.77 -12.67
CA ILE A 476 -12.11 11.38 -12.32
C ILE A 476 -13.09 11.97 -13.35
N PHE A 477 -12.91 13.24 -13.72
CA PHE A 477 -13.70 13.89 -14.76
C PHE A 477 -13.54 13.17 -16.11
N ASP A 478 -12.31 12.89 -16.57
CA ASP A 478 -12.05 12.14 -17.82
C ASP A 478 -12.79 10.79 -17.86
N LEU A 479 -12.79 10.06 -16.74
CA LEU A 479 -13.44 8.74 -16.62
C LEU A 479 -14.97 8.84 -16.64
N LYS A 480 -15.53 9.85 -15.97
CA LYS A 480 -16.98 10.13 -16.01
C LYS A 480 -17.41 10.61 -17.41
N GLN A 481 -16.54 11.30 -18.15
CA GLN A 481 -16.83 11.72 -19.52
C GLN A 481 -16.84 10.53 -20.51
N VAL A 482 -15.88 9.60 -20.45
CA VAL A 482 -15.92 8.44 -21.35
C VAL A 482 -17.03 7.45 -20.99
N ASN A 483 -17.35 7.28 -19.70
CA ASN A 483 -18.42 6.40 -19.25
C ASN A 483 -19.27 7.05 -18.15
N PRO A 484 -20.30 7.83 -18.50
CA PRO A 484 -21.16 8.52 -17.53
C PRO A 484 -22.05 7.56 -16.72
N ARG A 485 -22.11 6.27 -17.08
CA ARG A 485 -22.88 5.25 -16.34
C ARG A 485 -22.06 4.58 -15.24
N ALA A 486 -20.74 4.69 -15.28
CA ALA A 486 -19.86 4.03 -14.31
C ALA A 486 -19.66 4.90 -13.07
N LEU A 487 -19.54 4.24 -11.92
CA LEU A 487 -19.04 4.86 -10.70
C LEU A 487 -17.51 4.96 -10.76
N VAL A 488 -16.92 5.99 -10.18
CA VAL A 488 -15.47 6.13 -10.06
C VAL A 488 -15.04 5.84 -8.63
N SER A 489 -14.19 4.82 -8.47
CA SER A 489 -13.58 4.41 -7.20
C SER A 489 -12.13 4.88 -7.15
N VAL A 490 -11.68 5.37 -6.01
CA VAL A 490 -10.25 5.65 -5.75
C VAL A 490 -9.74 4.69 -4.70
N LYS A 491 -8.74 3.88 -5.05
CA LYS A 491 -8.12 2.91 -4.15
C LYS A 491 -6.88 3.50 -3.49
N LEU A 492 -7.01 3.77 -2.19
CA LEU A 492 -5.98 4.27 -1.28
C LEU A 492 -5.48 3.15 -0.36
N VAL A 493 -4.38 3.41 0.34
CA VAL A 493 -3.85 2.50 1.37
C VAL A 493 -3.86 3.21 2.71
N ALA A 494 -4.23 2.49 3.76
CA ALA A 494 -4.23 2.98 5.11
C ALA A 494 -2.82 3.45 5.52
N GLU A 495 -2.72 4.69 5.96
CA GLU A 495 -1.58 5.32 6.62
C GLU A 495 -2.10 6.55 7.39
N PRO A 496 -1.29 7.22 8.23
CA PRO A 496 -1.70 8.44 8.90
C PRO A 496 -2.01 9.55 7.90
N GLY A 497 -3.14 10.24 8.08
CA GLY A 497 -3.56 11.34 7.21
C GLY A 497 -4.40 10.90 6.01
N VAL A 498 -4.64 9.59 5.83
CA VAL A 498 -5.51 9.07 4.75
C VAL A 498 -6.92 9.66 4.83
N GLY A 499 -7.42 10.02 6.01
CA GLY A 499 -8.74 10.67 6.13
C GLY A 499 -8.77 12.06 5.49
N THR A 500 -7.68 12.81 5.58
CA THR A 500 -7.54 14.13 4.92
C THR A 500 -7.52 13.95 3.40
N ILE A 501 -6.79 12.96 2.91
CA ILE A 501 -6.72 12.62 1.50
C ILE A 501 -8.10 12.19 0.99
N ALA A 502 -8.81 11.35 1.75
CA ALA A 502 -10.17 10.92 1.41
C ALA A 502 -11.16 12.08 1.32
N ALA A 503 -11.05 13.10 2.17
CA ALA A 503 -11.85 14.32 2.05
C ALA A 503 -11.56 15.07 0.73
N GLY A 504 -10.29 15.16 0.34
CA GLY A 504 -9.90 15.67 -0.99
C GLY A 504 -10.50 14.85 -2.13
N VAL A 505 -10.41 13.52 -2.05
CA VAL A 505 -10.96 12.59 -3.04
C VAL A 505 -12.48 12.73 -3.19
N ALA A 506 -13.20 12.89 -2.08
CA ALA A 506 -14.64 13.16 -2.11
C ALA A 506 -14.96 14.50 -2.79
N LYS A 507 -14.17 15.55 -2.53
CA LYS A 507 -14.30 16.85 -3.21
C LYS A 507 -13.89 16.81 -4.69
N ALA A 508 -13.08 15.83 -5.07
CA ALA A 508 -12.70 15.53 -6.45
C ALA A 508 -13.76 14.67 -7.19
N TYR A 509 -14.93 14.46 -6.58
CA TYR A 509 -16.10 13.82 -7.18
C TYR A 509 -15.97 12.31 -7.40
N ALA A 510 -15.14 11.62 -6.63
CA ALA A 510 -15.17 10.16 -6.57
C ALA A 510 -16.48 9.67 -5.96
N ASP A 511 -16.98 8.53 -6.42
CA ASP A 511 -18.21 7.91 -5.92
C ASP A 511 -17.91 6.86 -4.83
N LEU A 512 -16.72 6.23 -4.89
CA LEU A 512 -16.25 5.26 -3.92
C LEU A 512 -14.81 5.55 -3.49
N ILE A 513 -14.49 5.25 -2.23
CA ILE A 513 -13.13 5.25 -1.70
C ILE A 513 -12.84 3.88 -1.11
N THR A 514 -11.83 3.18 -1.63
CA THR A 514 -11.35 1.92 -1.06
C THR A 514 -10.14 2.19 -0.18
N ILE A 515 -10.23 1.83 1.11
CA ILE A 515 -9.10 1.85 2.05
C ILE A 515 -8.53 0.44 2.16
N SER A 516 -7.34 0.23 1.61
CA SER A 516 -6.64 -1.06 1.71
C SER A 516 -5.72 -1.12 2.92
N GLY A 517 -5.78 -2.22 3.67
CA GLY A 517 -4.84 -2.55 4.74
C GLY A 517 -3.48 -3.03 4.21
N TYR A 518 -2.44 -2.90 5.05
CA TYR A 518 -1.07 -3.39 4.78
C TYR A 518 -1.01 -4.91 4.46
N ASP A 519 -1.99 -5.67 4.94
CA ASP A 519 -2.08 -7.13 4.83
C ASP A 519 -2.72 -7.61 3.51
N GLY A 520 -2.88 -6.71 2.54
CA GLY A 520 -3.28 -7.04 1.17
C GLY A 520 -2.30 -7.99 0.45
N GLY A 521 -2.84 -8.88 -0.39
CA GLY A 521 -2.04 -9.82 -1.18
C GLY A 521 -1.32 -9.18 -2.39
N THR A 522 -0.33 -9.88 -2.94
CA THR A 522 0.34 -9.48 -4.19
C THR A 522 0.94 -10.68 -4.94
N GLY A 523 0.95 -10.60 -6.28
CA GLY A 523 1.64 -11.58 -7.12
C GLY A 523 3.16 -11.39 -7.15
N ALA A 524 3.63 -10.15 -7.02
CA ALA A 524 5.05 -9.80 -7.00
C ALA A 524 5.28 -8.43 -6.32
N SER A 525 6.16 -8.40 -5.33
CA SER A 525 6.51 -7.19 -4.56
C SER A 525 7.86 -7.39 -3.86
N PRO A 526 8.65 -6.32 -3.65
CA PRO A 526 9.78 -6.37 -2.72
C PRO A 526 9.32 -6.79 -1.31
N LEU A 527 10.10 -7.66 -0.67
CA LEU A 527 9.77 -8.16 0.68
C LEU A 527 9.71 -7.04 1.72
N THR A 528 10.55 -6.01 1.59
CA THR A 528 10.54 -4.84 2.46
C THR A 528 9.20 -4.12 2.42
N SER A 529 8.60 -3.98 1.25
CA SER A 529 7.30 -3.30 1.10
C SER A 529 6.16 -4.12 1.66
N VAL A 530 6.18 -5.44 1.49
CA VAL A 530 5.18 -6.35 2.08
C VAL A 530 5.22 -6.34 3.60
N LYS A 531 6.37 -6.03 4.21
CA LYS A 531 6.57 -6.09 5.67
C LYS A 531 6.52 -4.74 6.37
N TYR A 532 6.89 -3.65 5.70
CA TYR A 532 7.16 -2.37 6.36
C TYR A 532 6.41 -1.18 5.76
N ALA A 533 5.49 -1.39 4.82
CA ALA A 533 4.75 -0.30 4.18
C ALA A 533 3.24 -0.52 4.22
N GLY A 534 2.49 0.52 4.56
CA GLY A 534 1.06 0.45 4.84
C GLY A 534 0.77 0.24 6.32
N SER A 535 -0.47 0.56 6.72
CA SER A 535 -0.97 0.44 8.08
C SER A 535 -2.20 -0.48 8.13
N PRO A 536 -2.62 -0.95 9.33
CA PRO A 536 -3.87 -1.67 9.51
C PRO A 536 -5.07 -0.89 8.92
N TRP A 537 -5.96 -1.59 8.22
CA TRP A 537 -7.15 -0.95 7.65
C TRP A 537 -8.08 -0.46 8.75
N GLU A 538 -8.07 -1.06 9.95
CA GLU A 538 -8.87 -0.62 11.09
C GLU A 538 -8.59 0.85 11.41
N LEU A 539 -7.31 1.25 11.39
CA LEU A 539 -6.89 2.64 11.64
C LEU A 539 -7.25 3.56 10.47
N GLY A 540 -6.97 3.14 9.23
CA GLY A 540 -7.22 3.97 8.06
C GLY A 540 -8.70 4.17 7.76
N LEU A 541 -9.51 3.12 7.96
CA LEU A 541 -10.95 3.13 7.73
C LEU A 541 -11.66 4.02 8.76
N SER A 542 -11.34 3.85 10.06
CA SER A 542 -11.94 4.69 11.10
C SER A 542 -11.59 6.16 10.88
N GLU A 543 -10.32 6.47 10.61
CA GLU A 543 -9.86 7.85 10.33
C GLU A 543 -10.59 8.45 9.12
N THR A 544 -10.75 7.66 8.04
CA THR A 544 -11.47 8.08 6.83
C THR A 544 -12.94 8.35 7.12
N HIS A 545 -13.60 7.42 7.80
CA HIS A 545 -15.01 7.55 8.18
C HIS A 545 -15.25 8.79 9.06
N GLN A 546 -14.46 8.94 10.12
CA GLN A 546 -14.53 10.07 11.06
C GLN A 546 -14.26 11.40 10.35
N THR A 547 -13.23 11.48 9.50
CA THR A 547 -12.87 12.72 8.80
C THR A 547 -13.93 13.15 7.80
N LEU A 548 -14.49 12.22 7.03
CA LEU A 548 -15.56 12.53 6.07
C LEU A 548 -16.83 13.01 6.78
N ARG A 549 -17.17 12.42 7.93
CA ARG A 549 -18.30 12.88 8.76
C ARG A 549 -18.04 14.26 9.36
N ALA A 550 -16.83 14.50 9.85
CA ALA A 550 -16.45 15.81 10.38
C ALA A 550 -16.62 16.93 9.33
N ASN A 551 -16.30 16.63 8.06
CA ASN A 551 -16.33 17.58 6.95
C ASN A 551 -17.64 17.61 6.13
N ASN A 552 -18.70 16.88 6.54
CA ASN A 552 -19.96 16.78 5.79
C ASN A 552 -19.78 16.26 4.35
N LEU A 553 -18.97 15.21 4.20
CA LEU A 553 -18.68 14.56 2.92
C LEU A 553 -19.03 13.05 2.93
N ARG A 554 -19.46 12.51 4.07
CA ARG A 554 -19.68 11.06 4.24
C ARG A 554 -20.85 10.53 3.42
N ASP A 555 -21.85 11.37 3.16
CA ASP A 555 -23.04 11.12 2.34
C ASP A 555 -22.76 11.02 0.84
N LYS A 556 -21.61 11.53 0.38
CA LYS A 556 -21.25 11.60 -1.04
C LYS A 556 -20.49 10.39 -1.56
N VAL A 557 -19.82 9.64 -0.68
CA VAL A 557 -18.89 8.59 -1.08
C VAL A 557 -19.18 7.29 -0.36
N ARG A 558 -19.15 6.18 -1.09
CA ARG A 558 -19.21 4.85 -0.47
C ARG A 558 -17.82 4.45 0.00
N LEU A 559 -17.71 4.00 1.25
CA LEU A 559 -16.45 3.45 1.75
C LEU A 559 -16.38 1.94 1.50
N GLN A 560 -15.27 1.51 0.91
CA GLN A 560 -14.91 0.11 0.77
C GLN A 560 -13.65 -0.16 1.60
N THR A 561 -13.53 -1.35 2.17
CA THR A 561 -12.27 -1.81 2.76
C THR A 561 -11.85 -3.17 2.21
N ASP A 562 -10.55 -3.38 2.09
CA ASP A 562 -9.95 -4.69 1.85
C ASP A 562 -8.65 -4.82 2.68
N GLY A 563 -8.14 -6.04 2.78
CA GLY A 563 -6.97 -6.34 3.63
C GLY A 563 -7.27 -7.47 4.61
N GLY A 564 -6.92 -8.68 4.20
CA GLY A 564 -7.01 -9.86 5.05
C GLY A 564 -8.41 -10.22 5.59
N LEU A 565 -9.50 -9.73 4.98
CA LEU A 565 -10.88 -10.16 5.32
C LEU A 565 -11.10 -11.63 4.94
N LYS A 566 -11.65 -12.42 5.87
CA LYS A 566 -11.77 -13.88 5.75
C LYS A 566 -13.12 -14.44 6.21
N THR A 567 -13.78 -13.83 7.20
CA THR A 567 -15.02 -14.33 7.82
C THR A 567 -16.14 -13.29 7.80
N GLY A 568 -17.36 -13.71 8.15
CA GLY A 568 -18.47 -12.78 8.35
C GLY A 568 -18.23 -11.82 9.52
N LEU A 569 -17.47 -12.26 10.54
CA LEU A 569 -17.08 -11.38 11.65
C LEU A 569 -16.16 -10.23 11.18
N ASP A 570 -15.21 -10.51 10.28
CA ASP A 570 -14.39 -9.46 9.66
C ASP A 570 -15.27 -8.42 8.94
N VAL A 571 -16.32 -8.87 8.21
CA VAL A 571 -17.29 -7.99 7.53
C VAL A 571 -18.05 -7.12 8.52
N VAL A 572 -18.58 -7.70 9.59
CA VAL A 572 -19.33 -6.97 10.62
C VAL A 572 -18.45 -5.93 11.31
N LYS A 573 -17.22 -6.28 11.68
CA LYS A 573 -16.27 -5.33 12.29
C LYS A 573 -15.93 -4.19 11.33
N ALA A 574 -15.68 -4.50 10.06
CA ALA A 574 -15.44 -3.49 9.03
C ALA A 574 -16.64 -2.56 8.81
N ALA A 575 -17.87 -3.10 8.81
CA ALA A 575 -19.09 -2.31 8.70
C ALA A 575 -19.22 -1.35 9.89
N ILE A 576 -19.05 -1.85 11.11
CA ILE A 576 -19.08 -1.05 12.34
C ILE A 576 -18.06 0.10 12.31
N LEU A 577 -16.87 -0.13 11.77
CA LEU A 577 -15.83 0.90 11.61
C LEU A 577 -16.08 1.86 10.42
N GLY A 578 -17.13 1.64 9.63
CA GLY A 578 -17.65 2.60 8.66
C GLY A 578 -17.65 2.17 7.20
N ALA A 579 -17.28 0.93 6.86
CA ALA A 579 -17.32 0.42 5.49
C ALA A 579 -18.74 0.02 5.04
N GLU A 580 -19.02 0.17 3.75
CA GLU A 580 -20.29 -0.18 3.10
C GLU A 580 -20.16 -1.34 2.11
N SER A 581 -18.94 -1.62 1.66
CA SER A 581 -18.59 -2.75 0.78
C SER A 581 -17.22 -3.31 1.13
N PHE A 582 -16.96 -4.55 0.72
CA PHE A 582 -15.86 -5.37 1.24
C PHE A 582 -15.14 -6.09 0.10
N GLY A 583 -13.84 -5.86 -0.02
CA GLY A 583 -13.00 -6.48 -1.04
C GLY A 583 -12.27 -7.72 -0.53
N PHE A 584 -12.31 -8.80 -1.32
CA PHE A 584 -11.68 -10.08 -0.98
C PHE A 584 -10.70 -10.51 -2.08
N GLY A 585 -9.42 -10.66 -1.72
CA GLY A 585 -8.36 -11.10 -2.63
C GLY A 585 -7.92 -12.54 -2.38
N THR A 586 -7.16 -12.74 -1.30
CA THR A 586 -6.49 -14.02 -1.02
C THR A 586 -7.46 -15.18 -0.73
N ALA A 587 -8.52 -14.95 0.04
CA ALA A 587 -9.44 -16.03 0.41
C ALA A 587 -10.19 -16.65 -0.80
N PRO A 588 -10.74 -15.86 -1.75
CA PRO A 588 -11.23 -16.39 -3.02
C PRO A 588 -10.18 -17.14 -3.85
N MET A 589 -8.90 -16.73 -3.79
CA MET A 589 -7.80 -17.49 -4.43
C MET A 589 -7.56 -18.83 -3.75
N VAL A 590 -7.65 -18.89 -2.42
CA VAL A 590 -7.57 -20.17 -1.69
C VAL A 590 -8.76 -21.06 -2.05
N ALA A 591 -9.97 -20.50 -2.19
CA ALA A 591 -11.15 -21.22 -2.64
C ALA A 591 -10.99 -21.79 -4.06
N LEU A 592 -10.29 -21.09 -4.96
CA LEU A 592 -9.91 -21.59 -6.29
C LEU A 592 -8.77 -22.61 -6.29
N GLY A 593 -8.15 -22.89 -5.14
CA GLY A 593 -7.11 -23.92 -5.01
C GLY A 593 -5.70 -23.38 -4.68
N CYS A 594 -5.54 -22.10 -4.34
CA CYS A 594 -4.26 -21.62 -3.83
C CYS A 594 -3.92 -22.28 -2.48
N ILE A 595 -2.73 -22.87 -2.39
CA ILE A 595 -2.19 -23.47 -1.15
C ILE A 595 -1.11 -22.59 -0.49
N TYR A 596 -1.05 -21.30 -0.86
CA TYR A 596 -0.26 -20.26 -0.21
C TYR A 596 1.26 -20.48 -0.12
N LEU A 597 1.86 -21.12 -1.13
CA LEU A 597 3.33 -21.36 -1.20
C LEU A 597 4.18 -20.10 -1.37
N ARG A 598 3.57 -18.96 -1.71
CA ARG A 598 4.24 -17.66 -1.97
C ARG A 598 5.29 -17.69 -3.09
N VAL A 599 5.01 -18.47 -4.15
CA VAL A 599 5.85 -18.57 -5.36
C VAL A 599 5.22 -17.90 -6.59
N CYS A 600 4.23 -17.03 -6.38
CA CYS A 600 3.43 -16.40 -7.43
C CYS A 600 4.26 -15.64 -8.49
N HIS A 601 5.40 -15.10 -8.06
CA HIS A 601 6.35 -14.33 -8.88
C HIS A 601 7.30 -15.21 -9.70
N LEU A 602 7.39 -16.51 -9.42
CA LEU A 602 8.32 -17.44 -10.09
C LEU A 602 7.67 -18.19 -11.27
N ASN A 603 6.42 -17.87 -11.59
CA ASN A 603 5.65 -18.51 -12.65
C ASN A 603 5.48 -20.04 -12.51
N ASN A 604 5.78 -20.61 -11.34
CA ASN A 604 5.77 -22.05 -11.07
C ASN A 604 4.69 -22.46 -10.05
N CYS A 605 3.55 -21.76 -10.06
CA CYS A 605 2.44 -22.04 -9.15
C CYS A 605 1.96 -23.50 -9.30
N ALA A 606 2.11 -24.29 -8.23
CA ALA A 606 1.83 -25.72 -8.21
C ALA A 606 0.34 -26.08 -8.44
N THR A 607 -0.57 -25.11 -8.35
CA THR A 607 -2.02 -25.32 -8.50
C THR A 607 -2.62 -24.53 -9.68
N GLY A 608 -1.79 -24.04 -10.60
CA GLY A 608 -2.26 -23.37 -11.81
C GLY A 608 -2.95 -22.01 -11.59
N VAL A 609 -2.98 -21.47 -10.37
CA VAL A 609 -3.66 -20.20 -10.03
C VAL A 609 -2.86 -18.97 -10.47
N ALA A 610 -1.58 -18.87 -10.07
CA ALA A 610 -0.76 -17.66 -10.25
C ALA A 610 0.40 -17.90 -11.23
N THR A 611 0.11 -18.45 -12.40
CA THR A 611 1.11 -18.81 -13.44
C THR A 611 0.55 -18.61 -14.85
N GLN A 612 1.44 -18.33 -15.79
CA GLN A 612 1.16 -18.32 -17.23
C GLN A 612 1.73 -19.56 -17.95
N ASN A 613 2.34 -20.49 -17.21
CA ASN A 613 2.82 -21.75 -17.75
C ASN A 613 1.64 -22.66 -18.12
N ASN A 614 1.53 -23.00 -19.40
CA ASN A 614 0.41 -23.79 -19.92
C ASN A 614 0.33 -25.18 -19.28
N VAL A 615 1.45 -25.86 -19.02
CA VAL A 615 1.44 -27.19 -18.40
C VAL A 615 0.85 -27.11 -17.00
N LEU A 616 1.28 -26.12 -16.21
CA LEU A 616 0.78 -25.95 -14.85
C LEU A 616 -0.70 -25.56 -14.82
N ARG A 617 -1.13 -24.68 -15.73
CA ARG A 617 -2.53 -24.30 -15.88
C ARG A 617 -3.40 -25.49 -16.26
N HIS A 618 -3.07 -26.21 -17.33
CA HIS A 618 -3.89 -27.30 -17.83
C HIS A 618 -3.89 -28.53 -16.92
N LYS A 619 -2.78 -28.85 -16.26
CA LYS A 619 -2.68 -30.07 -15.44
C LYS A 619 -3.06 -29.87 -13.98
N HIS A 620 -2.99 -28.65 -13.44
CA HIS A 620 -3.09 -28.43 -11.99
C HIS A 620 -4.12 -27.38 -11.56
N PHE A 621 -4.73 -26.64 -12.49
CA PHE A 621 -5.84 -25.76 -12.13
C PHE A 621 -7.13 -26.59 -11.99
N HIS A 622 -7.67 -26.64 -10.77
CA HIS A 622 -8.91 -27.36 -10.43
C HIS A 622 -9.92 -26.46 -9.70
N GLY A 623 -9.76 -25.14 -9.82
CA GLY A 623 -10.69 -24.15 -9.30
C GLY A 623 -11.96 -24.11 -10.15
N THR A 624 -13.10 -23.84 -9.53
CA THR A 624 -14.37 -23.64 -10.24
C THR A 624 -15.09 -22.41 -9.70
N PRO A 625 -15.93 -21.73 -10.50
CA PRO A 625 -16.74 -20.61 -10.02
C PRO A 625 -17.60 -20.99 -8.81
N GLU A 626 -18.13 -22.21 -8.76
CA GLU A 626 -19.02 -22.69 -7.70
C GLU A 626 -18.33 -22.69 -6.33
N LYS A 627 -17.02 -23.01 -6.26
CA LYS A 627 -16.25 -22.93 -5.01
C LYS A 627 -16.17 -21.50 -4.48
N VAL A 628 -15.95 -20.54 -5.38
CA VAL A 628 -15.95 -19.12 -5.03
C VAL A 628 -17.35 -18.67 -4.63
N MET A 629 -18.39 -19.15 -5.31
CA MET A 629 -19.77 -18.85 -4.95
C MET A 629 -20.14 -19.37 -3.56
N ASN A 630 -19.71 -20.59 -3.22
CA ASN A 630 -19.89 -21.18 -1.89
C ASN A 630 -19.22 -20.31 -0.83
N PHE A 631 -17.96 -19.89 -1.05
CA PHE A 631 -17.24 -19.00 -0.15
C PHE A 631 -18.01 -17.72 0.18
N PHE A 632 -18.47 -16.98 -0.84
CA PHE A 632 -19.19 -15.73 -0.61
C PHE A 632 -20.57 -15.94 0.03
N ARG A 633 -21.28 -17.02 -0.34
CA ARG A 633 -22.55 -17.38 0.32
C ARG A 633 -22.36 -17.70 1.79
N PHE A 634 -21.29 -18.41 2.15
CA PHE A 634 -20.98 -18.71 3.54
C PHE A 634 -20.65 -17.45 4.33
N ILE A 635 -19.81 -16.55 3.80
CA ILE A 635 -19.52 -15.28 4.47
C ILE A 635 -20.78 -14.44 4.64
N ALA A 636 -21.63 -14.36 3.62
CA ALA A 636 -22.89 -13.63 3.71
C ALA A 636 -23.80 -14.22 4.79
N GLN A 637 -23.95 -15.55 4.84
CA GLN A 637 -24.75 -16.22 5.86
C GLN A 637 -24.16 -16.04 7.27
N ASP A 638 -22.84 -16.12 7.42
CA ASP A 638 -22.12 -15.87 8.68
C ASP A 638 -22.27 -14.42 9.14
N THR A 639 -22.27 -13.47 8.20
CA THR A 639 -22.56 -12.05 8.46
C THR A 639 -23.98 -11.90 9.02
N ARG A 640 -24.98 -12.57 8.43
CA ARG A 640 -26.37 -12.55 8.93
C ARG A 640 -26.49 -13.11 10.35
N GLU A 641 -25.77 -14.17 10.65
CA GLU A 641 -25.75 -14.75 12.01
C GLU A 641 -25.18 -13.77 13.03
N TRP A 642 -24.11 -13.06 12.70
CA TRP A 642 -23.55 -12.03 13.57
C TRP A 642 -24.48 -10.82 13.72
N MET A 643 -25.15 -10.39 12.65
CA MET A 643 -26.17 -9.34 12.70
C MET A 643 -27.35 -9.73 13.61
N ALA A 644 -27.83 -10.97 13.49
CA ALA A 644 -28.89 -11.49 14.34
C ALA A 644 -28.50 -11.47 15.84
N ARG A 645 -27.25 -11.88 16.15
CA ARG A 645 -26.69 -11.82 17.52
C ARG A 645 -26.61 -10.39 18.06
N LEU A 646 -26.24 -9.44 17.20
CA LEU A 646 -26.15 -8.01 17.54
C LEU A 646 -27.53 -7.32 17.59
N GLY A 647 -28.61 -8.00 17.18
CA GLY A 647 -29.95 -7.44 17.16
C GLY A 647 -30.22 -6.46 16.01
N VAL A 648 -29.50 -6.59 14.90
CA VAL A 648 -29.51 -5.66 13.76
C VAL A 648 -30.08 -6.32 12.51
N SER A 649 -31.01 -5.66 11.81
CA SER A 649 -31.78 -6.30 10.73
C SER A 649 -31.17 -6.11 9.33
N SER A 650 -30.35 -5.07 9.14
CA SER A 650 -29.71 -4.76 7.85
C SER A 650 -28.25 -4.35 8.01
N LEU A 651 -27.38 -4.63 7.03
CA LEU A 651 -25.96 -4.30 7.10
C LEU A 651 -25.75 -2.79 7.17
N THR A 652 -26.65 -2.01 6.56
CA THR A 652 -26.68 -0.55 6.64
C THR A 652 -26.79 -0.05 8.09
N GLU A 653 -27.56 -0.73 8.94
CA GLU A 653 -27.69 -0.37 10.36
C GLU A 653 -26.41 -0.62 11.17
N LEU A 654 -25.49 -1.48 10.71
CA LEU A 654 -24.19 -1.67 11.35
C LEU A 654 -23.23 -0.51 11.10
N ILE A 655 -23.44 0.26 10.02
CA ILE A 655 -22.39 1.14 9.49
C ILE A 655 -22.12 2.31 10.45
N GLY A 656 -20.90 2.38 10.96
CA GLY A 656 -20.48 3.41 11.92
C GLY A 656 -21.01 3.22 13.34
N ARG A 657 -21.64 2.07 13.68
CA ARG A 657 -22.18 1.76 15.02
C ARG A 657 -21.10 1.20 15.95
N THR A 658 -20.09 2.01 16.24
CA THR A 658 -18.93 1.62 17.08
C THR A 658 -19.31 1.20 18.50
N ASP A 659 -20.50 1.60 18.97
CA ASP A 659 -21.09 1.19 20.25
C ASP A 659 -21.41 -0.31 20.35
N LEU A 660 -21.44 -1.03 19.23
CA LEU A 660 -21.67 -2.47 19.16
C LEU A 660 -20.41 -3.31 19.41
N LEU A 661 -19.24 -2.66 19.49
CA LEU A 661 -17.96 -3.30 19.81
C LEU A 661 -17.49 -2.94 21.21
N GLN A 662 -16.77 -3.87 21.82
CA GLN A 662 -16.01 -3.67 23.04
C GLN A 662 -14.55 -4.05 22.83
N ILE A 663 -13.66 -3.40 23.57
CA ILE A 663 -12.22 -3.69 23.54
C ILE A 663 -11.94 -4.84 24.51
N LEU A 664 -11.28 -5.89 24.02
CA LEU A 664 -10.83 -7.01 24.83
C LEU A 664 -9.50 -6.69 25.52
N PRO A 665 -9.24 -7.28 26.71
CA PRO A 665 -7.90 -7.21 27.31
C PRO A 665 -6.86 -7.87 26.41
N GLY A 666 -5.67 -7.28 26.34
CA GLY A 666 -4.56 -7.87 25.59
C GLY A 666 -4.07 -9.19 26.20
N SER A 667 -3.61 -10.11 25.36
CA SER A 667 -3.09 -11.43 25.77
C SER A 667 -1.65 -11.40 26.33
N THR A 668 -0.93 -10.31 26.07
CA THR A 668 0.42 -10.01 26.59
C THR A 668 0.46 -8.62 27.20
N GLU A 669 1.43 -8.33 28.07
CA GLU A 669 1.61 -6.99 28.67
C GLU A 669 1.74 -5.88 27.61
N ALA A 670 2.42 -6.17 26.50
CA ALA A 670 2.56 -5.24 25.38
C ALA A 670 1.21 -4.95 24.69
N THR A 671 0.44 -6.00 24.36
CA THR A 671 -0.89 -5.83 23.75
C THR A 671 -1.91 -5.23 24.72
N ALA A 672 -1.77 -5.45 26.03
CA ALA A 672 -2.63 -4.88 27.05
C ALA A 672 -2.38 -3.37 27.25
N SER A 673 -1.26 -2.87 26.75
CA SER A 673 -0.89 -1.44 26.80
C SER A 673 -1.31 -0.66 25.55
N LEU A 674 -2.03 -1.31 24.63
CA LEU A 674 -2.62 -0.63 23.47
C LEU A 674 -3.86 0.15 23.91
N ASP A 675 -4.02 1.34 23.35
CA ASP A 675 -5.23 2.15 23.45
C ASP A 675 -5.97 2.11 22.11
N LEU A 676 -7.04 1.30 22.05
CA LEU A 676 -7.89 1.17 20.87
C LEU A 676 -9.15 2.05 20.93
N THR A 677 -9.29 2.87 21.98
CA THR A 677 -10.46 3.77 22.11
C THR A 677 -10.63 4.74 20.93
N PRO A 678 -9.57 5.25 20.27
CA PRO A 678 -9.73 6.12 19.10
C PRO A 678 -10.42 5.45 17.90
N LEU A 679 -10.34 4.11 17.79
CA LEU A 679 -11.03 3.36 16.73
C LEU A 679 -12.56 3.33 16.92
N LEU A 680 -13.00 3.38 18.18
CA LEU A 680 -14.42 3.29 18.55
C LEU A 680 -15.06 4.66 18.84
N SER A 681 -14.27 5.73 18.79
CA SER A 681 -14.72 7.10 19.02
C SER A 681 -15.44 7.68 17.81
N ASP A 682 -16.49 8.46 18.05
CA ASP A 682 -17.11 9.35 17.06
C ASP A 682 -16.65 10.81 17.22
N PHE A 683 -15.71 11.07 18.14
CA PHE A 683 -15.19 12.39 18.53
C PHE A 683 -16.29 13.40 18.89
N GLY A 684 -17.44 12.94 19.39
CA GLY A 684 -18.56 13.81 19.76
C GLY A 684 -19.26 14.46 18.57
N LEU A 685 -19.14 13.88 17.37
CA LEU A 685 -19.89 14.31 16.20
C LEU A 685 -21.40 14.16 16.46
N ARG A 686 -22.20 15.11 15.95
CA ARG A 686 -23.66 15.05 16.08
C ARG A 686 -24.20 13.75 15.46
N SER A 687 -25.12 13.10 16.17
CA SER A 687 -25.71 11.82 15.77
C SER A 687 -26.55 11.89 14.48
N ASP A 688 -27.01 13.08 14.10
CA ASP A 688 -27.80 13.32 12.87
C ASP A 688 -26.93 13.38 11.60
N LYS A 689 -25.60 13.43 11.72
CA LYS A 689 -24.72 13.39 10.56
C LYS A 689 -24.77 12.01 9.88
N PRO A 690 -24.84 11.96 8.53
CA PRO A 690 -24.84 10.70 7.78
C PRO A 690 -23.69 9.78 8.17
N GLN A 691 -23.99 8.48 8.29
CA GLN A 691 -23.01 7.42 8.61
C GLN A 691 -22.50 6.70 7.37
N TYR A 692 -23.26 6.75 6.28
CA TYR A 692 -23.03 6.04 5.03
C TYR A 692 -23.43 6.93 3.84
N CYS A 693 -23.14 6.46 2.63
CA CYS A 693 -23.42 7.21 1.41
C CYS A 693 -24.93 7.27 1.14
N LEU A 694 -25.45 8.46 0.90
CA LEU A 694 -26.86 8.71 0.56
C LEU A 694 -27.03 9.05 -0.92
N GLU A 695 -25.99 9.60 -1.55
CA GLU A 695 -26.01 9.98 -2.95
C GLU A 695 -25.69 8.77 -3.85
N PRO A 696 -26.44 8.54 -4.95
CA PRO A 696 -26.13 7.44 -5.86
C PRO A 696 -24.83 7.70 -6.66
N HIS A 697 -24.56 8.98 -6.98
CA HIS A 697 -23.40 9.49 -7.70
C HIS A 697 -22.95 10.82 -7.09
N ASN A 698 -21.65 11.02 -6.96
CA ASN A 698 -21.04 12.27 -6.56
C ASN A 698 -20.79 13.12 -7.81
N GLU A 699 -21.77 13.95 -8.12
CA GLU A 699 -21.85 14.69 -9.37
C GLU A 699 -20.80 15.82 -9.46
N PRO A 700 -19.96 15.86 -10.52
CA PRO A 700 -19.02 16.96 -10.74
C PRO A 700 -19.72 18.31 -10.90
N PHE A 701 -19.04 19.39 -10.48
CA PHE A 701 -19.51 20.75 -10.70
C PHE A 701 -19.52 21.11 -12.19
N ASP A 702 -18.43 20.83 -12.89
CA ASP A 702 -18.38 20.97 -14.35
C ASP A 702 -19.19 19.84 -14.99
N LYS A 703 -20.16 20.21 -15.83
CA LYS A 703 -21.04 19.26 -16.52
C LYS A 703 -20.57 18.89 -17.92
N GLY A 704 -19.49 19.48 -18.42
CA GLY A 704 -18.99 19.21 -19.78
C GLY A 704 -20.00 19.61 -20.86
N GLU A 705 -20.66 20.76 -20.71
CA GLU A 705 -21.80 21.18 -21.55
C GLU A 705 -21.48 21.16 -23.06
N LEU A 706 -20.27 21.58 -23.45
CA LEU A 706 -19.84 21.49 -24.85
C LEU A 706 -19.72 20.04 -25.32
N ALA A 707 -19.18 19.14 -24.50
CA ALA A 707 -19.04 17.74 -24.84
C ALA A 707 -20.42 17.06 -25.01
N GLU A 708 -21.40 17.40 -24.17
CA GLU A 708 -22.78 16.91 -24.30
C GLU A 708 -23.46 17.47 -25.56
N THR A 709 -23.22 18.75 -25.89
CA THR A 709 -23.70 19.34 -27.15
C THR A 709 -23.13 18.59 -28.36
N MET A 710 -21.82 18.33 -28.36
CA MET A 710 -21.17 17.54 -29.41
C MET A 710 -21.76 16.14 -29.52
N VAL A 711 -22.08 15.48 -28.40
CA VAL A 711 -22.74 14.16 -28.44
C VAL A 711 -24.09 14.29 -29.12
N ALA A 712 -24.92 15.26 -28.73
CA ALA A 712 -26.25 15.43 -29.32
C ALA A 712 -26.20 15.63 -30.84
N ASP A 713 -25.25 16.43 -31.32
CA ASP A 713 -25.06 16.70 -32.75
C ASP A 713 -24.55 15.48 -33.53
N MET A 714 -23.62 14.71 -32.93
CA MET A 714 -22.91 13.63 -33.63
C MET A 714 -23.57 12.26 -33.46
N LEU A 715 -24.41 12.06 -32.44
CA LEU A 715 -24.98 10.74 -32.12
C LEU A 715 -25.73 10.10 -33.30
N PRO A 716 -26.55 10.82 -34.08
CA PRO A 716 -27.22 10.23 -35.25
C PRO A 716 -26.23 9.70 -36.29
N ALA A 717 -25.14 10.44 -36.54
CA ALA A 717 -24.10 10.03 -37.48
C ALA A 717 -23.27 8.85 -36.96
N ILE A 718 -22.98 8.84 -35.66
CA ILE A 718 -22.33 7.73 -34.98
C ILE A 718 -23.18 6.48 -35.09
N GLU A 719 -24.47 6.54 -34.75
CA GLU A 719 -25.40 5.39 -34.79
C GLU A 719 -25.60 4.82 -36.20
N ALA A 720 -25.60 5.69 -37.21
CA ALA A 720 -25.68 5.28 -38.61
C ALA A 720 -24.34 4.77 -39.17
N GLY A 721 -23.22 4.96 -38.46
CA GLY A 721 -21.88 4.72 -38.98
C GLY A 721 -21.56 5.56 -40.23
N GLY A 722 -22.14 6.76 -40.33
CA GLY A 722 -22.15 7.58 -41.56
C GLY A 722 -21.01 8.62 -41.65
N GLY A 723 -20.24 8.82 -40.59
CA GLY A 723 -19.22 9.87 -40.50
C GLY A 723 -19.81 11.29 -40.54
N GLY A 724 -18.96 12.30 -40.59
CA GLY A 724 -19.40 13.69 -40.73
C GLY A 724 -18.34 14.72 -40.34
N ASP A 725 -18.61 15.99 -40.65
CA ASP A 725 -17.74 17.12 -40.34
C ASP A 725 -18.48 18.13 -39.44
N PHE A 726 -17.89 18.45 -38.29
CA PHE A 726 -18.50 19.27 -37.24
C PHE A 726 -17.54 20.37 -36.80
N HIS A 727 -18.07 21.52 -36.35
CA HIS A 727 -17.26 22.71 -36.06
C HIS A 727 -17.65 23.35 -34.73
N TYR A 728 -16.69 23.62 -33.84
CA TYR A 728 -16.94 24.26 -32.54
C TYR A 728 -15.84 25.25 -32.14
N GLN A 729 -16.18 26.16 -31.22
CA GLN A 729 -15.22 27.04 -30.55
C GLN A 729 -14.84 26.48 -29.18
N THR A 730 -13.56 26.53 -28.83
CA THR A 730 -13.03 26.02 -27.57
C THR A 730 -12.43 27.11 -26.69
N ARG A 731 -12.48 26.87 -25.38
CA ARG A 731 -11.83 27.66 -24.33
C ARG A 731 -11.16 26.72 -23.34
N ASN A 732 -10.20 27.23 -22.56
CA ASN A 732 -9.41 26.41 -21.64
C ASN A 732 -10.24 25.71 -20.53
N ASN A 733 -11.47 26.16 -20.27
CA ASN A 733 -12.41 25.49 -19.37
C ASN A 733 -13.15 24.32 -20.02
N HIS A 734 -13.09 24.16 -21.35
CA HIS A 734 -13.61 22.99 -22.06
C HIS A 734 -12.59 21.86 -21.98
N ARG A 735 -12.77 20.99 -20.98
CA ARG A 735 -11.86 19.89 -20.65
C ARG A 735 -12.37 18.57 -21.20
N SER A 736 -11.46 17.61 -21.42
CA SER A 736 -11.79 16.24 -21.84
C SER A 736 -12.58 16.14 -23.15
N ILE A 737 -12.48 17.16 -24.02
CA ILE A 737 -13.16 17.17 -25.32
C ILE A 737 -12.69 15.98 -26.15
N GLY A 738 -13.65 15.19 -26.64
CA GLY A 738 -13.41 13.92 -27.34
C GLY A 738 -13.78 12.67 -26.52
N ALA A 739 -13.71 12.73 -25.18
CA ALA A 739 -13.96 11.57 -24.32
C ALA A 739 -15.40 11.04 -24.41
N ARG A 740 -16.39 11.93 -24.33
CA ARG A 740 -17.81 11.55 -24.40
C ARG A 740 -18.15 10.88 -25.73
N ILE A 741 -17.70 11.49 -26.83
CA ILE A 741 -17.88 10.98 -28.19
C ILE A 741 -17.20 9.62 -28.35
N SER A 742 -15.96 9.49 -27.88
CA SER A 742 -15.21 8.23 -27.90
C SER A 742 -15.92 7.13 -27.13
N GLY A 743 -16.55 7.46 -26.00
CA GLY A 743 -17.39 6.54 -25.25
C GLY A 743 -18.60 6.05 -26.04
N GLU A 744 -19.31 6.94 -26.75
CA GLU A 744 -20.46 6.55 -27.57
C GLU A 744 -20.07 5.70 -28.78
N ILE A 745 -18.94 6.02 -29.43
CA ILE A 745 -18.35 5.22 -30.53
C ILE A 745 -17.94 3.85 -30.01
N ALA A 746 -17.13 3.79 -28.95
CA ALA A 746 -16.56 2.54 -28.46
C ALA A 746 -17.62 1.59 -27.89
N ARG A 747 -18.72 2.11 -27.35
CA ARG A 747 -19.84 1.29 -26.87
C ARG A 747 -20.56 0.58 -28.01
N ARG A 748 -20.60 1.17 -29.21
CA ARG A 748 -21.31 0.63 -30.38
C ARG A 748 -20.39 -0.19 -31.28
N TYR A 749 -19.16 0.27 -31.48
CA TYR A 749 -18.25 -0.27 -32.50
C TYR A 749 -16.92 -0.80 -31.94
N GLY A 750 -16.72 -0.77 -30.62
CA GLY A 750 -15.49 -1.24 -29.98
C GLY A 750 -14.29 -0.33 -30.27
N ASN A 751 -13.07 -0.88 -30.13
CA ASN A 751 -11.84 -0.11 -30.31
C ASN A 751 -11.61 0.43 -31.75
N PRO A 752 -11.91 -0.33 -32.84
CA PRO A 752 -11.79 0.19 -34.20
C PRO A 752 -12.75 1.35 -34.50
N GLY A 753 -13.81 1.50 -33.69
CA GLY A 753 -14.73 2.63 -33.81
C GLY A 753 -15.36 2.74 -35.19
N VAL A 754 -15.31 3.95 -35.76
CA VAL A 754 -15.92 4.29 -37.06
C VAL A 754 -14.87 4.65 -38.12
N GLU A 755 -13.72 3.98 -38.10
CA GLU A 755 -12.57 4.27 -38.98
C GLU A 755 -12.94 4.37 -40.48
N ASP A 756 -13.87 3.53 -40.95
CA ASP A 756 -14.31 3.50 -42.35
C ASP A 756 -15.09 4.78 -42.75
N ASN A 757 -15.80 5.39 -41.81
CA ASN A 757 -16.58 6.62 -41.99
C ASN A 757 -16.34 7.56 -40.80
N PRO A 758 -15.21 8.27 -40.77
CA PRO A 758 -14.77 8.99 -39.59
C PRO A 758 -15.63 10.22 -39.27
N ILE A 759 -15.73 10.52 -37.98
CA ILE A 759 -16.26 11.77 -37.43
C ILE A 759 -15.12 12.76 -37.33
N ARG A 760 -15.18 13.85 -38.10
CA ARG A 760 -14.19 14.92 -38.12
C ARG A 760 -14.71 16.11 -37.35
N VAL A 761 -13.98 16.53 -36.33
CA VAL A 761 -14.35 17.68 -35.49
C VAL A 761 -13.29 18.76 -35.61
N HIS A 762 -13.68 19.91 -36.13
CA HIS A 762 -12.83 21.09 -36.29
C HIS A 762 -13.09 22.06 -35.14
N LEU A 763 -12.04 22.36 -34.38
CA LEU A 763 -12.07 23.15 -33.16
C LEU A 763 -11.20 24.38 -33.35
N LYS A 764 -11.64 25.53 -32.84
CA LYS A 764 -10.85 26.77 -32.87
C LYS A 764 -10.81 27.44 -31.51
N GLY A 765 -9.62 27.84 -31.06
CA GLY A 765 -9.37 28.45 -29.76
C GLY A 765 -8.36 27.67 -28.91
N THR A 766 -8.44 27.83 -27.59
CA THR A 766 -7.62 27.07 -26.62
C THR A 766 -8.47 25.97 -26.02
N VAL A 767 -8.02 24.72 -26.01
CA VAL A 767 -8.74 23.62 -25.32
C VAL A 767 -8.10 23.31 -23.97
N GLY A 768 -8.94 22.98 -22.98
CA GLY A 768 -8.49 22.63 -21.63
C GLY A 768 -7.74 21.31 -21.54
N GLN A 769 -7.48 20.88 -20.31
CA GLN A 769 -6.83 19.60 -20.02
C GLN A 769 -7.53 18.42 -20.71
N SER A 770 -6.76 17.41 -21.08
CA SER A 770 -7.25 16.12 -21.58
C SER A 770 -7.96 16.20 -22.95
N PHE A 771 -7.52 17.08 -23.85
CA PHE A 771 -8.02 17.11 -25.23
C PHE A 771 -7.73 15.78 -25.97
N GLY A 772 -8.76 15.15 -26.55
CA GLY A 772 -8.64 13.85 -27.20
C GLY A 772 -8.36 12.70 -26.22
N VAL A 773 -8.71 12.85 -24.93
CA VAL A 773 -8.55 11.76 -23.96
C VAL A 773 -9.46 10.58 -24.31
N TRP A 774 -8.90 9.37 -24.25
CA TRP A 774 -9.55 8.11 -24.64
C TRP A 774 -10.04 8.07 -26.10
N ASN A 775 -9.38 8.78 -27.01
CA ASN A 775 -9.81 8.88 -28.41
C ASN A 775 -10.02 7.50 -29.05
N ALA A 776 -11.21 7.31 -29.63
CA ALA A 776 -11.60 6.07 -30.31
C ALA A 776 -11.26 6.12 -31.81
N GLY A 777 -11.10 4.94 -32.43
CA GLY A 777 -10.89 4.83 -33.88
C GLY A 777 -11.96 5.56 -34.69
N GLY A 778 -11.53 6.31 -35.70
CA GLY A 778 -12.41 7.12 -36.55
C GLY A 778 -12.94 8.43 -35.94
N LEU A 779 -12.50 8.86 -34.75
CA LEU A 779 -12.77 10.21 -34.23
C LEU A 779 -11.57 11.13 -34.48
N HIS A 780 -11.62 11.95 -35.52
CA HIS A 780 -10.53 12.85 -35.89
C HIS A 780 -10.78 14.26 -35.34
N LEU A 781 -9.90 14.73 -34.46
CA LEU A 781 -10.01 16.04 -33.82
C LEU A 781 -8.96 17.01 -34.40
N PHE A 782 -9.40 18.06 -35.06
CA PHE A 782 -8.56 19.12 -35.62
C PHE A 782 -8.67 20.36 -34.75
N LEU A 783 -7.54 20.93 -34.33
CA LEU A 783 -7.51 22.13 -33.49
C LEU A 783 -6.70 23.24 -34.15
N GLU A 784 -7.35 24.35 -34.48
CA GLU A 784 -6.73 25.62 -34.85
C GLU A 784 -6.57 26.47 -33.58
N GLY A 785 -5.40 26.36 -32.93
CA GLY A 785 -5.07 27.08 -31.70
C GLY A 785 -4.06 26.32 -30.85
N ASP A 786 -4.31 26.21 -29.53
CA ASP A 786 -3.44 25.51 -28.57
C ASP A 786 -4.22 24.64 -27.57
N ALA A 787 -3.51 23.71 -26.94
CA ALA A 787 -4.06 22.77 -25.97
C ALA A 787 -3.23 22.75 -24.69
N ASN A 788 -3.88 22.51 -23.55
CA ASN A 788 -3.18 22.28 -22.28
C ASN A 788 -2.71 20.82 -22.16
N ASP A 789 -2.32 20.38 -20.96
CA ASP A 789 -1.77 19.05 -20.69
C ASP A 789 -2.69 17.89 -21.10
N TYR A 790 -2.08 16.71 -21.21
CA TYR A 790 -2.76 15.43 -21.43
C TYR A 790 -3.44 15.27 -22.80
N VAL A 791 -2.97 15.97 -23.83
CA VAL A 791 -3.41 15.74 -25.22
C VAL A 791 -3.24 14.26 -25.60
N GLY A 792 -4.30 13.64 -26.11
CA GLY A 792 -4.29 12.25 -26.57
C GLY A 792 -4.06 11.23 -25.44
N LYS A 793 -4.29 11.61 -24.18
CA LYS A 793 -4.14 10.71 -23.02
C LYS A 793 -4.98 9.44 -23.21
N GLY A 794 -4.30 8.28 -23.22
CA GLY A 794 -4.95 6.98 -23.38
C GLY A 794 -5.66 6.76 -24.72
N MET A 795 -5.25 7.50 -25.76
CA MET A 795 -5.72 7.33 -27.13
C MET A 795 -5.56 5.88 -27.60
N ALA A 796 -6.63 5.31 -28.17
CA ALA A 796 -6.62 3.98 -28.78
C ALA A 796 -6.66 4.03 -30.32
N GLY A 797 -6.99 5.19 -30.90
CA GLY A 797 -7.01 5.49 -32.33
C GLY A 797 -7.55 6.90 -32.58
N GLY A 798 -7.85 7.21 -33.84
CA GLY A 798 -8.44 8.49 -34.28
C GLY A 798 -7.47 9.66 -34.44
#